data_AF-A0A5Q3LAE8-F1
#
_entry.id   AF-A0A5Q3LAE8-F1
#
_cell.length_a   1.000
_cell.length_b   1.000
_cell.length_c   1.000
_cell.angle_alpha   90.00
_cell.angle_beta   90.00
_cell.angle_gamma   90.00
#
_symmetry.space_group_name_H-M   'P 1'
#
loop_
_entity.id
_entity.type
_entity.pdbx_description
1 polymer ?
#
loop_
_entity_poly.entity_id
_entity_poly.type
_entity_poly.pdbx_seq_one_letter_code
_entity_poly.pdbx_strand_id
1 'polypeptide(L)'
;MSGLSRYETFNVIGQNDYATVYKGYDTSTKREVAVMELLERFHSNPQQWETIWKTVLDRVDLKHDYMVIVHDVDKERRWIILEMMRGNLATKVAKGPLSPAVVRFVLRRCLEALAFLHQHERRHGDVKPGNMLYDREGYVKLSFSPGLIMGDQVPRPENVQGQKYLAPELLKTDFGEIGAGVDLYRMGFSALEALVGPAITNYVQGTKPDSPNPGLAWMRFHSSTQDHFPPLKEMIPNIPADLETVISRLLEKQVSARYRSAEEALADLDSEAQEARIDPSSETSAGPYTGPHVMEAEESRPQRDEDLVNLQQEKKDSSRPAVIHKTPPKQPSVKKSSSTTTTGWIKQQVNKPPVQYSLIGGILLIILLLLLLNFLWIPGSGEVAKRDVQFISEPSGAGLYVKLPNGEMKSLKHKTPTTLQLTPGKSNTFVFQLAGYKPEELPVKVEPGSESVSKKVTLSRLPREVQIDSEPGGATIYLNGEKQSVLTDNKLALEVGKEYDLRLVKEGYQDHTSTFEIPEGEGIYALDPIQLKEAEQVASNDPVEPPMETPKEDPPKEDPPPKKDPPKGTLPAGLVGLGKILENPAVPEIVGVEKVNTKLTGNQLPIEMGLIPAGPFIYGTSEERYNGELEQQEKTIEIPYYISVYEVTNAQYRIFADEVGEGVAGSSWQQLITGNEADFDNYPVANVSHQQAKAFCQWVMDTGRLPSEIEWERAFRGTDGRLYPWGNEEPNQVRANIPFPDLGTDVNSYKPMDVDTLINGQTIETWIRNGEPIGLRHGIGNVSEWCEGFYTPGWEETEETQGVGSRPVIRGTSFQYPLYFSGNSEIRLTWRANRELSGGNDIGFRLVIPINLSSEEALQSADED
;
A
#
# COMPACT_ATOMS: atom_id res chain seq x y z
N MET A 1 -18.04 49.36 -24.60
CA MET A 1 -19.26 48.97 -23.86
C MET A 1 -19.01 47.55 -23.40
N SER A 2 -18.94 47.29 -22.10
CA SER A 2 -18.81 45.93 -21.56
C SER A 2 -20.12 45.19 -21.78
N GLY A 3 -20.13 44.19 -22.67
CA GLY A 3 -21.26 43.28 -22.78
C GLY A 3 -21.43 42.56 -21.45
N LEU A 4 -22.64 42.59 -20.90
CA LEU A 4 -23.00 41.76 -19.75
C LEU A 4 -22.76 40.29 -20.15
N SER A 5 -22.14 39.52 -19.25
CA SER A 5 -21.98 38.08 -19.49
C SER A 5 -23.36 37.44 -19.58
N ARG A 6 -23.54 36.52 -20.53
CA ARG A 6 -24.83 35.83 -20.74
C ARG A 6 -25.33 35.14 -19.46
N TYR A 7 -24.39 34.62 -18.66
CA TYR A 7 -24.65 33.91 -17.42
C TYR A 7 -24.24 34.75 -16.22
N GLU A 8 -25.18 34.97 -15.31
CA GLU A 8 -24.94 35.57 -14.00
C GLU A 8 -24.96 34.46 -12.95
N THR A 9 -23.94 34.39 -12.08
CA THR A 9 -23.89 33.50 -10.92
C THR A 9 -24.25 34.27 -9.65
N PHE A 10 -24.92 33.61 -8.70
CA PHE A 10 -25.43 34.26 -7.48
C PHE A 10 -24.79 33.67 -6.24
N ASN A 11 -25.14 32.42 -5.93
CA ASN A 11 -24.73 31.72 -4.73
C ASN A 11 -24.11 30.39 -5.13
N VAL A 12 -23.04 29.98 -4.43
CA VAL A 12 -22.62 28.59 -4.41
C VAL A 12 -23.82 27.77 -3.94
N ILE A 13 -24.30 26.87 -4.79
CA ILE A 13 -25.18 25.80 -4.31
C ILE A 13 -24.33 24.65 -3.77
N GLY A 14 -23.12 24.41 -4.26
CA GLY A 14 -22.19 23.52 -3.58
C GLY A 14 -20.88 23.24 -4.27
N GLN A 15 -20.18 22.21 -3.81
CA GLN A 15 -18.78 21.97 -4.14
C GLN A 15 -18.46 20.47 -4.03
N ASN A 16 -17.48 20.00 -4.81
CA ASN A 16 -16.87 18.67 -4.69
C ASN A 16 -15.38 18.75 -5.04
N ASP A 17 -14.68 17.61 -5.04
CA ASP A 17 -13.22 17.52 -5.27
C ASP A 17 -12.76 18.02 -6.66
N TYR A 18 -13.70 18.24 -7.58
CA TYR A 18 -13.46 18.60 -8.98
C TYR A 18 -14.02 19.95 -9.40
N ALA A 19 -15.10 20.42 -8.75
CA ALA A 19 -15.85 21.60 -9.19
C ALA A 19 -16.64 22.31 -8.08
N THR A 20 -16.88 23.60 -8.26
CA THR A 20 -17.85 24.40 -7.51
C THR A 20 -19.08 24.65 -8.38
N VAL A 21 -20.27 24.36 -7.87
CA VAL A 21 -21.55 24.55 -8.57
C VAL A 21 -22.28 25.76 -7.98
N TYR A 22 -22.57 26.73 -8.83
CA TYR A 22 -23.33 27.92 -8.51
C TYR A 22 -24.76 27.82 -9.04
N LYS A 23 -25.72 28.41 -8.32
CA LYS A 23 -26.98 28.81 -8.96
C LYS A 23 -26.69 29.99 -9.88
N GLY A 24 -27.09 29.88 -11.13
CA GLY A 24 -26.99 30.93 -12.12
C GLY A 24 -28.30 31.24 -12.84
N TYR A 25 -28.25 32.24 -13.71
CA TYR A 25 -29.35 32.69 -14.55
C TYR A 25 -28.83 32.99 -15.96
N ASP A 26 -29.43 32.36 -16.97
CA ASP A 26 -29.17 32.67 -18.37
C ASP A 26 -30.02 33.89 -18.75
N THR A 27 -29.39 35.07 -18.80
CA THR A 27 -30.05 36.35 -19.06
C THR A 27 -30.73 36.41 -20.44
N SER A 28 -30.26 35.60 -21.39
CA SER A 28 -30.80 35.53 -22.76
C SER A 28 -32.07 34.68 -22.87
N THR A 29 -32.10 33.54 -22.18
CA THR A 29 -33.26 32.62 -22.20
C THR A 29 -34.18 32.79 -20.98
N LYS A 30 -33.79 33.63 -20.01
CA LYS A 30 -34.52 33.98 -18.79
C LYS A 30 -34.84 32.81 -17.87
N ARG A 31 -33.97 31.79 -17.83
CA ARG A 31 -34.11 30.58 -17.01
C ARG A 31 -33.03 30.48 -15.92
N GLU A 32 -33.39 29.85 -14.82
CA GLU A 32 -32.42 29.38 -13.82
C GLU A 32 -31.58 28.24 -14.41
N VAL A 33 -30.29 28.24 -14.12
CA VAL A 33 -29.32 27.20 -14.53
C VAL A 33 -28.42 26.84 -13.35
N ALA A 34 -27.82 25.65 -13.39
CA ALA A 34 -26.66 25.35 -12.54
C ALA A 34 -25.38 25.63 -13.33
N VAL A 35 -24.43 26.33 -12.74
CA VAL A 35 -23.14 26.68 -13.36
C VAL A 35 -22.05 25.94 -12.60
N MET A 36 -21.50 24.89 -13.20
CA MET A 36 -20.43 24.09 -12.61
C MET A 36 -19.07 24.59 -13.11
N GLU A 37 -18.30 25.22 -12.23
CA GLU A 37 -16.94 25.67 -12.50
C GLU A 37 -15.92 24.61 -12.06
N LEU A 38 -15.08 24.14 -12.97
CA LEU A 38 -14.00 23.20 -12.65
C LEU A 38 -12.88 23.91 -11.87
N LEU A 39 -12.34 23.25 -10.84
CA LEU A 39 -11.33 23.83 -9.95
C LEU A 39 -10.00 24.09 -10.70
N GLU A 40 -9.30 25.16 -10.29
CA GLU A 40 -8.10 25.68 -10.94
C GLU A 40 -6.95 24.66 -11.03
N ARG A 41 -6.83 23.75 -10.05
CA ARG A 41 -5.84 22.65 -10.06
C ARG A 41 -5.93 21.70 -11.25
N PHE A 42 -7.07 21.66 -11.96
CA PHE A 42 -7.23 20.87 -13.19
C PHE A 42 -6.87 21.65 -14.46
N HIS A 43 -6.57 22.95 -14.34
CA HIS A 43 -6.13 23.83 -15.43
C HIS A 43 -4.60 24.05 -15.43
N SER A 44 -3.91 23.77 -14.33
CA SER A 44 -2.45 23.98 -14.19
C SER A 44 -1.60 23.03 -15.05
N ASN A 45 -2.13 21.87 -15.44
CA ASN A 45 -1.50 20.94 -16.37
C ASN A 45 -2.20 21.03 -17.75
N PRO A 46 -1.56 21.62 -18.79
CA PRO A 46 -2.20 21.84 -20.09
C PRO A 46 -2.68 20.56 -20.79
N GLN A 47 -1.92 19.47 -20.70
CA GLN A 47 -2.25 18.19 -21.34
C GLN A 47 -3.46 17.52 -20.66
N GLN A 48 -3.53 17.57 -19.33
CA GLN A 48 -4.69 17.09 -18.57
C GLN A 48 -5.91 17.98 -18.83
N TRP A 49 -5.74 19.31 -18.86
CA TRP A 49 -6.82 20.26 -19.14
C TRP A 49 -7.49 20.01 -20.50
N GLU A 50 -6.71 19.85 -21.57
CA GLU A 50 -7.28 19.53 -22.89
C GLU A 50 -7.98 18.16 -22.93
N THR A 51 -7.47 17.18 -22.17
CA THR A 51 -8.11 15.86 -22.06
C THR A 51 -9.46 15.95 -21.34
N ILE A 52 -9.50 16.67 -20.21
CA ILE A 52 -10.73 16.93 -19.45
C ILE A 52 -11.74 17.68 -20.33
N TRP A 53 -11.31 18.77 -20.96
CA TRP A 53 -12.19 19.62 -21.77
C TRP A 53 -12.73 18.89 -23.00
N LYS A 54 -11.91 18.07 -23.68
CA LYS A 54 -12.36 17.25 -24.80
C LYS A 54 -13.54 16.36 -24.43
N THR A 55 -13.52 15.70 -23.26
CA THR A 55 -14.62 14.79 -22.89
C THR A 55 -15.81 15.49 -22.22
N VAL A 56 -15.63 16.72 -21.71
CA VAL A 56 -16.76 17.63 -21.48
C VAL A 56 -17.51 17.84 -22.79
N LEU A 57 -16.79 18.21 -23.87
CA LEU A 57 -17.38 18.41 -25.21
C LEU A 57 -18.03 17.13 -25.78
N ASP A 58 -17.36 15.96 -25.66
CA ASP A 58 -17.91 14.66 -26.10
C ASP A 58 -19.25 14.28 -25.44
N ARG A 59 -19.65 14.97 -24.36
CA ARG A 59 -20.91 14.76 -23.64
C ARG A 59 -21.94 15.88 -23.83
N VAL A 60 -21.61 17.01 -24.48
CA VAL A 60 -22.54 18.15 -24.68
C VAL A 60 -23.75 17.77 -25.55
N ASP A 61 -23.53 16.94 -26.58
CA ASP A 61 -24.58 16.52 -27.51
C ASP A 61 -25.39 15.31 -27.04
N LEU A 62 -24.97 14.64 -25.95
CA LEU A 62 -25.67 13.50 -25.37
C LEU A 62 -26.91 13.96 -24.60
N LYS A 63 -28.10 13.71 -25.17
CA LYS A 63 -29.39 14.13 -24.62
C LYS A 63 -30.30 12.92 -24.42
N HIS A 64 -30.72 12.73 -23.18
CA HIS A 64 -31.59 11.64 -22.74
C HIS A 64 -32.49 12.10 -21.59
N ASP A 65 -33.73 11.66 -21.54
CA ASP A 65 -34.75 12.18 -20.59
C ASP A 65 -34.36 11.98 -19.12
N TYR A 66 -33.56 10.95 -18.81
CA TYR A 66 -33.08 10.64 -17.46
C TYR A 66 -31.62 11.04 -17.22
N MET A 67 -31.08 11.94 -18.03
CA MET A 67 -29.78 12.59 -17.81
C MET A 67 -29.93 14.10 -17.64
N VAL A 68 -29.07 14.68 -16.80
CA VAL A 68 -28.99 16.14 -16.62
C VAL A 68 -28.43 16.78 -17.88
N ILE A 69 -29.23 17.63 -18.52
CA ILE A 69 -28.90 18.27 -19.79
C ILE A 69 -27.79 19.30 -19.61
N VAL A 70 -26.73 19.17 -20.40
CA VAL A 70 -25.75 20.24 -20.62
C VAL A 70 -26.37 21.27 -21.58
N HIS A 71 -26.44 22.52 -21.14
CA HIS A 71 -27.04 23.64 -21.87
C HIS A 71 -26.04 24.46 -22.67
N ASP A 72 -24.82 24.61 -22.16
CA ASP A 72 -23.73 25.40 -22.76
C ASP A 72 -22.41 25.12 -22.02
N VAL A 73 -21.28 25.55 -22.59
CA VAL A 73 -19.95 25.45 -21.97
C VAL A 73 -19.10 26.68 -22.27
N ASP A 74 -18.32 27.14 -21.29
CA ASP A 74 -17.37 28.26 -21.43
C ASP A 74 -15.98 27.80 -20.97
N LYS A 75 -15.08 27.57 -21.94
CA LYS A 75 -13.73 27.05 -21.69
C LYS A 75 -12.87 28.04 -20.91
N GLU A 76 -12.97 29.32 -21.21
CA GLU A 76 -12.15 30.37 -20.57
C GLU A 76 -12.51 30.52 -19.09
N ARG A 77 -13.79 30.36 -18.75
CA ARG A 77 -14.27 30.37 -17.36
C ARG A 77 -14.26 29.01 -16.69
N ARG A 78 -13.91 27.93 -17.40
CA ARG A 78 -14.02 26.55 -16.93
C ARG A 78 -15.46 26.15 -16.54
N TRP A 79 -16.47 26.79 -17.11
CA TRP A 79 -17.89 26.61 -16.75
C TRP A 79 -18.58 25.59 -17.64
N ILE A 80 -19.38 24.73 -17.00
CA ILE A 80 -20.35 23.82 -17.62
C ILE A 80 -21.73 24.25 -17.15
N ILE A 81 -22.58 24.68 -18.09
CA ILE A 81 -23.93 25.16 -17.79
C ILE A 81 -24.89 23.98 -17.88
N LEU A 82 -25.58 23.66 -16.79
CA LEU A 82 -26.48 22.52 -16.65
C LEU A 82 -27.92 23.00 -16.41
N GLU A 83 -28.90 22.13 -16.66
CA GLU A 83 -30.27 22.36 -16.19
C GLU A 83 -30.33 22.42 -14.64
N MET A 84 -31.21 23.28 -14.11
CA MET A 84 -31.32 23.50 -12.66
C MET A 84 -32.22 22.45 -12.01
N MET A 85 -31.63 21.56 -11.20
CA MET A 85 -32.35 20.54 -10.43
C MET A 85 -32.75 21.05 -9.03
N ARG A 86 -33.66 20.34 -8.35
CA ARG A 86 -34.15 20.69 -7.00
C ARG A 86 -33.23 20.22 -5.88
N GLY A 87 -32.70 19.01 -5.99
CA GLY A 87 -31.83 18.37 -4.99
C GLY A 87 -31.22 17.07 -5.49
N ASN A 88 -30.60 16.29 -4.60
CA ASN A 88 -29.98 15.00 -4.90
C ASN A 88 -30.45 13.88 -3.96
N LEU A 89 -30.27 12.62 -4.36
CA LEU A 89 -30.71 11.46 -3.59
C LEU A 89 -29.94 11.30 -2.26
N ALA A 90 -28.67 11.73 -2.18
CA ALA A 90 -27.88 11.63 -0.95
C ALA A 90 -28.51 12.42 0.21
N THR A 91 -29.09 13.61 -0.02
CA THR A 91 -29.79 14.37 1.05
C THR A 91 -31.06 13.67 1.53
N LYS A 92 -31.70 12.83 0.70
CA LYS A 92 -32.83 11.99 1.11
C LYS A 92 -32.36 10.77 1.89
N VAL A 93 -31.34 10.06 1.39
CA VAL A 93 -30.74 8.87 2.03
C VAL A 93 -30.14 9.22 3.40
N ALA A 94 -29.53 10.39 3.55
CA ALA A 94 -29.00 10.86 4.83
C ALA A 94 -30.08 11.01 5.92
N LYS A 95 -31.35 11.24 5.54
CA LYS A 95 -32.50 11.33 6.46
C LYS A 95 -33.06 9.96 6.87
N GLY A 96 -32.69 8.88 6.17
CA GLY A 96 -33.14 7.52 6.45
C GLY A 96 -33.34 6.65 5.19
N PRO A 97 -33.75 5.38 5.37
CA PRO A 97 -34.06 4.48 4.26
C PRO A 97 -35.25 4.97 3.43
N LEU A 98 -35.16 4.81 2.12
CA LEU A 98 -36.21 5.13 1.16
C LEU A 98 -37.11 3.91 0.90
N SER A 99 -38.36 4.16 0.50
CA SER A 99 -39.29 3.06 0.23
C SER A 99 -38.85 2.26 -1.00
N PRO A 100 -39.10 0.93 -1.04
CA PRO A 100 -38.75 0.12 -2.20
C PRO A 100 -39.34 0.62 -3.53
N ALA A 101 -40.53 1.20 -3.51
CA ALA A 101 -41.13 1.79 -4.71
C ALA A 101 -40.32 2.98 -5.26
N VAL A 102 -39.82 3.87 -4.38
CA VAL A 102 -38.96 5.00 -4.78
C VAL A 102 -37.61 4.51 -5.28
N VAL A 103 -37.00 3.52 -4.62
CA VAL A 103 -35.72 2.95 -5.08
C VAL A 103 -35.88 2.25 -6.43
N ARG A 104 -36.98 1.51 -6.67
CA ARG A 104 -37.28 0.93 -7.99
C ARG A 104 -37.39 2.00 -9.08
N PHE A 105 -38.09 3.10 -8.80
CA PHE A 105 -38.22 4.21 -9.73
C PHE A 105 -36.86 4.84 -10.07
N VAL A 106 -36.05 5.16 -9.05
CA VAL A 106 -34.68 5.67 -9.22
C VAL A 106 -33.82 4.70 -10.04
N LEU A 107 -33.79 3.42 -9.65
CA LEU A 107 -32.97 2.38 -10.27
C LEU A 107 -33.33 2.19 -11.74
N ARG A 108 -34.63 2.17 -12.08
CA ARG A 108 -35.11 2.11 -13.47
C ARG A 108 -34.60 3.31 -14.29
N ARG A 109 -34.82 4.55 -13.83
CA ARG A 109 -34.40 5.76 -14.59
C ARG A 109 -32.89 5.88 -14.74
N CYS A 110 -32.12 5.54 -13.70
CA CYS A 110 -30.67 5.53 -13.77
C CYS A 110 -30.13 4.42 -14.68
N LEU A 111 -30.70 3.21 -14.67
CA LEU A 111 -30.31 2.15 -15.62
C LEU A 111 -30.67 2.50 -17.07
N GLU A 112 -31.81 3.17 -17.32
CA GLU A 112 -32.18 3.67 -18.65
C GLU A 112 -31.15 4.73 -19.15
N ALA A 113 -30.67 5.61 -18.26
CA ALA A 113 -29.58 6.54 -18.58
C ALA A 113 -28.22 5.85 -18.81
N LEU A 114 -27.89 4.82 -18.02
CA LEU A 114 -26.65 4.05 -18.19
C LEU A 114 -26.66 3.23 -19.48
N ALA A 115 -27.78 2.60 -19.83
CA ALA A 115 -27.97 1.93 -21.12
C ALA A 115 -27.66 2.86 -22.29
N PHE A 116 -28.26 4.06 -22.29
CA PHE A 116 -28.01 5.08 -23.31
C PHE A 116 -26.52 5.47 -23.38
N LEU A 117 -25.86 5.70 -22.24
CA LEU A 117 -24.43 6.03 -22.20
C LEU A 117 -23.54 4.89 -22.73
N HIS A 118 -23.80 3.65 -22.27
CA HIS A 118 -23.02 2.47 -22.64
C HIS A 118 -23.15 2.14 -24.13
N GLN A 119 -24.33 2.35 -24.73
CA GLN A 119 -24.55 2.25 -26.20
C GLN A 119 -23.73 3.26 -27.02
N HIS A 120 -23.33 4.39 -26.42
CA HIS A 120 -22.45 5.39 -27.04
C HIS A 120 -20.98 5.21 -26.64
N GLU A 121 -20.61 4.02 -26.14
CA GLU A 121 -19.25 3.67 -25.68
C GLU A 121 -18.75 4.59 -24.54
N ARG A 122 -19.66 5.24 -23.81
CA ARG A 122 -19.33 6.15 -22.70
C ARG A 122 -19.70 5.50 -21.36
N ARG A 123 -18.76 5.49 -20.42
CA ARG A 123 -19.05 5.22 -19.00
C ARG A 123 -19.51 6.51 -18.33
N HIS A 124 -20.37 6.42 -17.32
CA HIS A 124 -20.64 7.56 -16.44
C HIS A 124 -19.44 7.82 -15.54
N GLY A 125 -18.99 6.77 -14.84
CA GLY A 125 -17.77 6.78 -14.05
C GLY A 125 -17.90 7.36 -12.64
N ASP A 126 -19.10 7.67 -12.15
CA ASP A 126 -19.29 8.25 -10.81
C ASP A 126 -20.75 8.09 -10.33
N VAL A 127 -21.32 6.90 -10.53
CA VAL A 127 -22.70 6.61 -10.11
C VAL A 127 -22.74 6.52 -8.59
N LYS A 128 -23.43 7.46 -7.94
CA LYS A 128 -23.64 7.53 -6.48
C LYS A 128 -24.87 8.39 -6.17
N PRO A 129 -25.51 8.28 -4.99
CA PRO A 129 -26.72 9.06 -4.66
C PRO A 129 -26.53 10.59 -4.78
N GLY A 130 -25.31 11.11 -4.58
CA GLY A 130 -25.02 12.54 -4.77
C GLY A 130 -25.16 13.04 -6.20
N ASN A 131 -25.01 12.15 -7.19
CA ASN A 131 -25.14 12.44 -8.62
C ASN A 131 -26.50 12.03 -9.20
N MET A 132 -27.41 11.49 -8.37
CA MET A 132 -28.79 11.19 -8.76
C MET A 132 -29.66 12.39 -8.35
N LEU A 133 -29.82 13.34 -9.27
CA LEU A 133 -30.54 14.59 -9.02
C LEU A 133 -32.04 14.42 -9.25
N TYR A 134 -32.86 15.26 -8.64
CA TYR A 134 -34.30 15.27 -8.88
C TYR A 134 -34.87 16.68 -9.06
N ASP A 135 -35.94 16.81 -9.84
CA ASP A 135 -36.57 18.09 -10.21
C ASP A 135 -37.65 18.54 -9.19
N ARG A 136 -38.48 19.53 -9.54
CA ARG A 136 -39.52 20.06 -8.64
C ARG A 136 -40.75 19.14 -8.58
N GLU A 137 -40.86 18.22 -9.53
CA GLU A 137 -41.94 17.27 -9.76
C GLU A 137 -41.61 15.86 -9.21
N GLY A 138 -40.36 15.67 -8.75
CA GLY A 138 -39.86 14.46 -8.12
C GLY A 138 -39.25 13.42 -9.08
N TYR A 139 -39.04 13.77 -10.35
CA TYR A 139 -38.37 12.91 -11.33
C TYR A 139 -36.86 12.93 -11.16
N VAL A 140 -36.23 11.77 -11.30
CA VAL A 140 -34.78 11.60 -11.18
C VAL A 140 -34.08 11.71 -12.53
N LYS A 141 -32.95 12.40 -12.54
CA LYS A 141 -31.98 12.45 -13.63
C LYS A 141 -30.57 12.19 -13.11
N LEU A 142 -29.78 11.45 -13.87
CA LEU A 142 -28.39 11.16 -13.57
C LEU A 142 -27.50 12.34 -14.03
N SER A 143 -26.69 12.89 -13.12
CA SER A 143 -25.89 14.10 -13.33
C SER A 143 -24.70 13.86 -14.27
N PHE A 144 -24.18 14.95 -14.85
CA PHE A 144 -22.79 14.96 -15.28
C PHE A 144 -21.87 14.85 -14.05
N SER A 145 -20.78 14.07 -14.16
CA SER A 145 -19.64 14.15 -13.25
C SER A 145 -18.34 14.33 -14.05
N PRO A 146 -17.51 15.34 -13.72
CA PRO A 146 -16.20 15.55 -14.35
C PRO A 146 -15.13 14.57 -13.84
N GLY A 147 -15.33 13.95 -12.67
CA GLY A 147 -14.29 13.26 -11.90
C GLY A 147 -13.72 11.97 -12.46
N LEU A 148 -14.10 11.55 -13.67
CA LEU A 148 -13.62 10.30 -14.29
C LEU A 148 -13.18 10.43 -15.75
N ILE A 149 -12.62 11.60 -16.10
CA ILE A 149 -12.14 11.90 -17.45
C ILE A 149 -10.61 11.93 -17.44
N MET A 150 -9.98 10.74 -17.51
CA MET A 150 -8.54 10.55 -17.72
C MET A 150 -8.27 9.33 -18.61
N GLY A 151 -8.89 9.29 -19.80
CA GLY A 151 -8.72 8.21 -20.76
C GLY A 151 -9.25 6.86 -20.25
N ASP A 152 -8.48 5.79 -20.50
CA ASP A 152 -8.87 4.43 -20.11
C ASP A 152 -8.78 4.18 -18.59
N GLN A 153 -7.99 4.99 -17.89
CA GLN A 153 -7.75 4.86 -16.46
C GLN A 153 -8.81 5.60 -15.62
N VAL A 154 -9.19 4.95 -14.53
CA VAL A 154 -10.18 5.44 -13.56
C VAL A 154 -9.44 5.97 -12.34
N PRO A 155 -9.40 7.30 -12.08
CA PRO A 155 -8.76 7.82 -10.89
C PRO A 155 -9.34 7.19 -9.62
N ARG A 156 -8.48 6.68 -8.74
CA ARG A 156 -8.90 6.21 -7.41
C ARG A 156 -9.19 7.45 -6.55
N PRO A 157 -10.40 7.62 -6.02
CA PRO A 157 -10.72 8.75 -5.16
C PRO A 157 -9.97 8.65 -3.83
N GLU A 158 -9.46 9.77 -3.36
CA GLU A 158 -8.72 9.85 -2.09
C GLU A 158 -9.66 10.02 -0.88
N ASN A 159 -10.87 10.53 -1.09
CA ASN A 159 -11.85 10.71 -0.04
C ASN A 159 -12.69 9.44 0.22
N VAL A 160 -13.13 9.30 1.48
CA VAL A 160 -13.96 8.18 1.97
C VAL A 160 -15.22 8.00 1.12
N GLN A 161 -15.83 9.12 0.70
CA GLN A 161 -17.10 9.09 -0.02
C GLN A 161 -16.96 8.54 -1.45
N GLY A 162 -15.84 8.77 -2.14
CA GLY A 162 -15.55 8.12 -3.42
C GLY A 162 -15.15 6.65 -3.24
N GLN A 163 -14.35 6.35 -2.21
CA GLN A 163 -13.88 5.00 -1.91
C GLN A 163 -15.03 4.03 -1.56
N LYS A 164 -16.10 4.54 -0.95
CA LYS A 164 -17.36 3.83 -0.63
C LYS A 164 -18.09 3.22 -1.83
N TYR A 165 -17.85 3.70 -3.06
CA TYR A 165 -18.49 3.17 -4.27
C TYR A 165 -17.44 2.68 -5.27
N LEU A 166 -16.25 2.24 -4.84
CA LEU A 166 -15.29 1.65 -5.77
C LEU A 166 -15.77 0.28 -6.25
N ALA A 167 -15.76 0.07 -7.56
CA ALA A 167 -16.03 -1.23 -8.14
C ALA A 167 -14.81 -2.16 -7.95
N PRO A 168 -14.98 -3.45 -7.61
CA PRO A 168 -13.88 -4.37 -7.30
C PRO A 168 -12.76 -4.44 -8.35
N GLU A 169 -13.11 -4.39 -9.63
CA GLU A 169 -12.19 -4.42 -10.78
C GLU A 169 -11.28 -3.19 -10.89
N LEU A 170 -11.61 -2.08 -10.21
CA LEU A 170 -10.73 -0.91 -10.09
C LEU A 170 -9.65 -1.08 -9.02
N LEU A 171 -9.79 -2.10 -8.16
CA LEU A 171 -8.91 -2.41 -7.05
C LEU A 171 -8.01 -3.61 -7.35
N LYS A 172 -8.57 -4.70 -7.90
CA LYS A 172 -7.84 -5.91 -8.30
C LYS A 172 -8.33 -6.41 -9.66
N THR A 173 -7.41 -6.75 -10.56
CA THR A 173 -7.70 -7.25 -11.92
C THR A 173 -8.44 -8.59 -11.93
N ASP A 174 -8.32 -9.38 -10.87
CA ASP A 174 -8.93 -10.71 -10.72
C ASP A 174 -10.47 -10.70 -10.68
N PHE A 175 -11.09 -9.52 -10.57
CA PHE A 175 -12.54 -9.36 -10.65
C PHE A 175 -13.08 -9.19 -12.08
N GLY A 176 -12.20 -9.04 -13.08
CA GLY A 176 -12.54 -8.92 -14.50
C GLY A 176 -12.09 -7.61 -15.14
N GLU A 177 -12.44 -7.43 -16.41
CA GLU A 177 -12.05 -6.27 -17.21
C GLU A 177 -12.77 -4.98 -16.76
N ILE A 178 -12.04 -3.87 -16.74
CA ILE A 178 -12.57 -2.55 -16.41
C ILE A 178 -13.43 -2.05 -17.59
N GLY A 179 -14.75 -1.99 -17.40
CA GLY A 179 -15.70 -1.59 -18.44
C GLY A 179 -17.01 -1.01 -17.89
N ALA A 180 -18.11 -1.22 -18.63
CA ALA A 180 -19.45 -0.78 -18.22
C ALA A 180 -19.91 -1.38 -16.87
N GLY A 181 -19.38 -2.54 -16.48
CA GLY A 181 -19.65 -3.22 -15.20
C GLY A 181 -19.36 -2.36 -13.96
N VAL A 182 -18.48 -1.36 -14.07
CA VAL A 182 -18.16 -0.40 -13.00
C VAL A 182 -19.38 0.43 -12.61
N ASP A 183 -20.11 0.95 -13.61
CA ASP A 183 -21.31 1.76 -13.37
C ASP A 183 -22.46 0.89 -12.83
N LEU A 184 -22.56 -0.37 -13.28
CA LEU A 184 -23.57 -1.32 -12.83
C LEU A 184 -23.38 -1.69 -11.35
N TYR A 185 -22.15 -2.01 -10.92
CA TYR A 185 -21.85 -2.28 -9.51
C TYR A 185 -22.18 -1.10 -8.61
N ARG A 186 -21.76 0.10 -9.03
CA ARG A 186 -22.05 1.37 -8.36
C ARG A 186 -23.54 1.67 -8.26
N MET A 187 -24.31 1.35 -9.29
CA MET A 187 -25.77 1.48 -9.28
C MET A 187 -26.39 0.50 -8.27
N GLY A 188 -25.95 -0.75 -8.23
CA GLY A 188 -26.38 -1.75 -7.24
C GLY A 188 -26.11 -1.28 -5.81
N PHE A 189 -24.89 -0.82 -5.53
CA PHE A 189 -24.50 -0.30 -4.22
C PHE A 189 -25.32 0.94 -3.82
N SER A 190 -25.52 1.89 -4.74
CA SER A 190 -26.34 3.08 -4.52
C SER A 190 -27.81 2.73 -4.20
N ALA A 191 -28.36 1.71 -4.85
CA ALA A 191 -29.71 1.24 -4.60
C ALA A 191 -29.84 0.51 -3.25
N LEU A 192 -28.85 -0.30 -2.87
CA LEU A 192 -28.79 -0.94 -1.55
C LEU A 192 -28.70 0.11 -0.44
N GLU A 193 -27.79 1.09 -0.57
CA GLU A 193 -27.69 2.19 0.38
C GLU A 193 -29.00 2.98 0.46
N ALA A 194 -29.68 3.23 -0.66
CA ALA A 194 -30.96 3.93 -0.64
C ALA A 194 -32.06 3.17 0.13
N LEU A 195 -32.03 1.83 0.14
CA LEU A 195 -32.97 1.00 0.92
C LEU A 195 -32.61 0.89 2.41
N VAL A 196 -31.33 1.04 2.77
CA VAL A 196 -30.83 0.84 4.15
C VAL A 196 -30.63 2.16 4.89
N GLY A 197 -30.38 3.25 4.17
CA GLY A 197 -30.03 4.56 4.73
C GLY A 197 -28.63 4.59 5.36
N PRO A 198 -28.37 5.51 6.31
CA PRO A 198 -27.04 5.69 6.93
C PRO A 198 -26.54 4.44 7.68
N ALA A 199 -27.46 3.55 8.06
CA ALA A 199 -27.18 2.28 8.71
C ALA A 199 -26.36 1.30 7.85
N ILE A 200 -26.14 1.57 6.55
CA ILE A 200 -25.29 0.74 5.67
C ILE A 200 -23.89 0.54 6.25
N THR A 201 -23.38 1.54 6.98
CA THR A 201 -22.06 1.52 7.68
C THR A 201 -21.99 0.51 8.83
N ASN A 202 -23.13 0.00 9.32
CA ASN A 202 -23.14 -1.04 10.35
C ASN A 202 -22.87 -2.44 9.80
N TYR A 203 -23.00 -2.63 8.47
CA TYR A 203 -22.83 -3.93 7.82
C TYR A 203 -21.40 -4.19 7.32
N VAL A 204 -20.51 -3.19 7.40
CA VAL A 204 -19.11 -3.32 7.01
C VAL A 204 -18.22 -2.77 8.12
N GLN A 205 -17.38 -3.63 8.70
CA GLN A 205 -16.55 -3.30 9.85
C GLN A 205 -15.59 -2.14 9.54
N GLY A 206 -15.50 -1.17 10.46
CA GLY A 206 -14.60 -0.03 10.33
C GLY A 206 -15.04 1.06 9.36
N THR A 207 -16.25 1.00 8.79
CA THR A 207 -16.76 2.02 7.83
C THR A 207 -17.59 3.15 8.46
N LYS A 208 -17.72 3.16 9.79
CA LYS A 208 -18.47 4.20 10.51
C LYS A 208 -17.69 5.53 10.51
N PRO A 209 -18.37 6.69 10.62
CA PRO A 209 -17.69 8.00 10.58
C PRO A 209 -16.64 8.23 11.69
N ASP A 210 -16.76 7.50 12.81
CA ASP A 210 -15.85 7.53 13.96
C ASP A 210 -14.72 6.48 13.88
N SER A 211 -14.66 5.68 12.81
CA SER A 211 -13.61 4.67 12.61
C SER A 211 -12.28 5.33 12.17
N PRO A 212 -11.10 4.77 12.50
CA PRO A 212 -9.82 5.42 12.20
C PRO A 212 -9.52 5.62 10.70
N ASN A 213 -9.97 4.70 9.84
CA ASN A 213 -9.81 4.82 8.38
C ASN A 213 -10.98 4.15 7.64
N PRO A 214 -12.16 4.82 7.54
CA PRO A 214 -13.36 4.22 6.97
C PRO A 214 -13.30 4.11 5.45
N GLY A 215 -12.47 4.92 4.80
CA GLY A 215 -12.23 4.84 3.36
C GLY A 215 -11.48 3.56 2.96
N LEU A 216 -10.40 3.25 3.68
CA LEU A 216 -9.68 1.98 3.52
C LEU A 216 -10.55 0.77 3.89
N ALA A 217 -11.44 0.89 4.88
CA ALA A 217 -12.41 -0.16 5.21
C ALA A 217 -13.37 -0.47 4.05
N TRP A 218 -13.85 0.55 3.32
CA TRP A 218 -14.62 0.33 2.08
C TRP A 218 -13.78 -0.36 0.99
N MET A 219 -12.55 0.10 0.75
CA MET A 219 -11.68 -0.51 -0.26
C MET A 219 -11.36 -1.98 0.04
N ARG A 220 -11.17 -2.35 1.30
CA ARG A 220 -11.07 -3.76 1.74
C ARG A 220 -12.32 -4.54 1.39
N PHE A 221 -13.49 -4.02 1.80
CA PHE A 221 -14.77 -4.66 1.53
C PHE A 221 -15.00 -4.88 0.04
N HIS A 222 -14.64 -3.93 -0.84
CA HIS A 222 -14.79 -4.12 -2.29
C HIS A 222 -13.77 -5.12 -2.87
N SER A 223 -12.52 -5.13 -2.36
CA SER A 223 -11.42 -5.94 -2.91
C SER A 223 -11.23 -7.35 -2.31
N SER A 224 -11.95 -7.69 -1.25
CA SER A 224 -12.03 -9.06 -0.71
C SER A 224 -12.89 -9.95 -1.61
N THR A 225 -12.56 -11.24 -1.78
CA THR A 225 -13.48 -12.21 -2.42
C THR A 225 -14.46 -12.86 -1.44
N GLN A 226 -14.22 -12.72 -0.14
CA GLN A 226 -15.00 -13.36 0.92
C GLN A 226 -16.04 -12.41 1.53
N ASP A 227 -15.75 -11.12 1.58
CA ASP A 227 -16.66 -10.15 2.18
C ASP A 227 -17.88 -9.98 1.29
N HIS A 228 -19.07 -9.95 1.86
CA HIS A 228 -20.29 -9.60 1.16
C HIS A 228 -21.28 -9.01 2.16
N PHE A 229 -22.27 -8.27 1.65
CA PHE A 229 -23.41 -7.91 2.49
C PHE A 229 -24.19 -9.18 2.87
N PRO A 230 -24.85 -9.22 4.04
CA PRO A 230 -25.81 -10.28 4.33
C PRO A 230 -26.90 -10.37 3.25
N PRO A 231 -27.59 -11.52 3.10
CA PRO A 231 -28.69 -11.65 2.15
C PRO A 231 -29.70 -10.50 2.30
N LEU A 232 -30.11 -9.87 1.18
CA LEU A 232 -30.87 -8.62 1.21
C LEU A 232 -32.20 -8.72 2.00
N LYS A 233 -32.84 -9.90 2.04
CA LYS A 233 -34.02 -10.16 2.88
C LYS A 233 -33.77 -10.05 4.39
N GLU A 234 -32.55 -10.31 4.84
CA GLU A 234 -32.14 -10.19 6.25
C GLU A 234 -31.87 -8.72 6.62
N MET A 235 -31.31 -7.95 5.68
CA MET A 235 -31.07 -6.51 5.84
C MET A 235 -32.36 -5.68 5.73
N ILE A 236 -33.24 -6.04 4.79
CA ILE A 236 -34.42 -5.27 4.40
C ILE A 236 -35.66 -6.19 4.44
N PRO A 237 -36.34 -6.28 5.60
CA PRO A 237 -37.55 -7.08 5.73
C PRO A 237 -38.63 -6.65 4.73
N ASN A 238 -39.15 -7.62 3.97
CA ASN A 238 -40.13 -7.42 2.88
C ASN A 238 -39.60 -6.65 1.65
N ILE A 239 -38.29 -6.74 1.34
CA ILE A 239 -37.78 -6.33 0.04
C ILE A 239 -38.54 -7.04 -1.11
N PRO A 240 -39.03 -6.30 -2.13
CA PRO A 240 -39.60 -6.90 -3.34
C PRO A 240 -38.60 -7.80 -4.08
N ALA A 241 -39.10 -8.91 -4.64
CA ALA A 241 -38.25 -9.95 -5.25
C ALA A 241 -37.46 -9.44 -6.47
N ASP A 242 -38.03 -8.53 -7.26
CA ASP A 242 -37.34 -7.91 -8.40
C ASP A 242 -36.14 -7.06 -7.94
N LEU A 243 -36.33 -6.24 -6.90
CA LEU A 243 -35.25 -5.44 -6.31
C LEU A 243 -34.18 -6.30 -5.64
N GLU A 244 -34.57 -7.36 -4.94
CA GLU A 244 -33.63 -8.32 -4.37
C GLU A 244 -32.76 -8.96 -5.47
N THR A 245 -33.37 -9.49 -6.52
CA THR A 245 -32.66 -10.14 -7.64
C THR A 245 -31.71 -9.15 -8.32
N VAL A 246 -32.22 -7.98 -8.72
CA VAL A 246 -31.45 -7.00 -9.48
C VAL A 246 -30.31 -6.41 -8.65
N ILE A 247 -30.57 -5.98 -7.41
CA ILE A 247 -29.54 -5.36 -6.58
C ILE A 247 -28.46 -6.38 -6.19
N SER A 248 -28.85 -7.62 -5.84
CA SER A 248 -27.87 -8.68 -5.51
C SER A 248 -26.95 -8.98 -6.70
N ARG A 249 -27.52 -9.12 -7.90
CA ARG A 249 -26.75 -9.44 -9.12
C ARG A 249 -25.95 -8.26 -9.66
N LEU A 250 -26.36 -7.00 -9.43
CA LEU A 250 -25.50 -5.83 -9.67
C LEU A 250 -24.31 -5.79 -8.70
N LEU A 251 -24.48 -6.25 -7.46
CA LEU A 251 -23.44 -6.28 -6.42
C LEU A 251 -22.49 -7.49 -6.46
N GLU A 252 -22.66 -8.40 -7.41
CA GLU A 252 -21.71 -9.49 -7.64
C GLU A 252 -20.30 -8.94 -7.87
N LYS A 253 -19.30 -9.50 -7.19
CA LYS A 253 -17.94 -8.92 -7.28
C LYS A 253 -17.24 -9.25 -8.58
N GLN A 254 -17.46 -10.45 -9.12
CA GLN A 254 -16.96 -10.86 -10.42
C GLN A 254 -17.79 -10.20 -11.53
N VAL A 255 -17.14 -9.42 -12.42
CA VAL A 255 -17.80 -8.76 -13.56
C VAL A 255 -18.55 -9.77 -14.44
N SER A 256 -18.02 -10.99 -14.56
CA SER A 256 -18.64 -12.10 -15.31
C SER A 256 -19.92 -12.67 -14.68
N ALA A 257 -20.17 -12.44 -13.38
CA ALA A 257 -21.37 -12.86 -12.66
C ALA A 257 -22.46 -11.77 -12.61
N ARG A 258 -22.09 -10.50 -12.84
CA ARG A 258 -23.03 -9.37 -12.92
C ARG A 258 -23.96 -9.47 -14.14
N TYR A 259 -24.85 -8.50 -14.26
CA TYR A 259 -25.49 -8.17 -15.52
C TYR A 259 -24.45 -7.73 -16.55
N ARG A 260 -24.61 -8.17 -17.81
CA ARG A 260 -23.73 -7.80 -18.92
C ARG A 260 -23.98 -6.39 -19.44
N SER A 261 -25.18 -5.86 -19.22
CA SER A 261 -25.60 -4.52 -19.64
C SER A 261 -26.70 -3.98 -18.73
N ALA A 262 -26.95 -2.67 -18.80
CA ALA A 262 -28.02 -2.03 -18.02
C ALA A 262 -29.42 -2.47 -18.49
N GLU A 263 -29.58 -2.82 -19.78
CA GLU A 263 -30.80 -3.37 -20.36
C GLU A 263 -31.14 -4.76 -19.81
N GLU A 264 -30.14 -5.60 -19.54
CA GLU A 264 -30.34 -6.90 -18.88
C GLU A 264 -30.86 -6.70 -17.44
N ALA A 265 -30.31 -5.72 -16.71
CA ALA A 265 -30.80 -5.38 -15.37
C ALA A 265 -32.21 -4.75 -15.37
N LEU A 266 -32.55 -3.96 -16.41
CA LEU A 266 -33.89 -3.40 -16.60
C LEU A 266 -34.95 -4.45 -16.88
N ALA A 267 -34.60 -5.52 -17.59
CA ALA A 267 -35.53 -6.61 -17.93
C ALA A 267 -36.01 -7.40 -16.69
N ASP A 268 -35.18 -7.47 -15.65
CA ASP A 268 -35.49 -8.14 -14.38
C ASP A 268 -36.25 -7.24 -13.38
N LEU A 269 -36.45 -5.94 -13.67
CA LEU A 269 -37.23 -5.03 -12.82
C LEU A 269 -38.71 -5.01 -13.19
N ASP A 270 -39.59 -5.09 -12.17
CA ASP A 270 -41.05 -5.07 -12.33
C ASP A 270 -41.51 -3.81 -13.10
N SER A 271 -42.03 -4.03 -14.31
CA SER A 271 -42.48 -3.01 -15.26
C SER A 271 -43.93 -2.56 -15.05
N GLU A 272 -44.71 -3.30 -14.26
CA GLU A 272 -46.10 -2.95 -13.91
C GLU A 272 -46.18 -2.19 -12.58
N ALA A 273 -45.08 -2.10 -11.84
CA ALA A 273 -44.96 -1.31 -10.62
C ALA A 273 -45.32 0.17 -10.81
N GLN A 274 -46.21 0.67 -9.95
CA GLN A 274 -46.62 2.08 -9.94
C GLN A 274 -45.42 3.01 -9.67
N GLU A 275 -45.26 4.07 -10.48
CA GLU A 275 -44.21 5.08 -10.28
C GLU A 275 -44.35 5.77 -8.92
N ALA A 276 -43.33 5.62 -8.06
CA ALA A 276 -43.18 6.40 -6.84
C ALA A 276 -42.06 7.42 -7.01
N ARG A 277 -42.43 8.69 -7.20
CA ARG A 277 -41.49 9.81 -7.33
C ARG A 277 -40.88 10.18 -5.99
N ILE A 278 -39.76 10.91 -6.02
CA ILE A 278 -39.17 11.50 -4.81
C ILE A 278 -40.05 12.65 -4.33
N ASP A 279 -40.38 12.70 -3.05
CA ASP A 279 -41.14 13.82 -2.46
C ASP A 279 -40.28 15.09 -2.37
N PRO A 280 -40.60 16.15 -3.13
CA PRO A 280 -39.86 17.41 -3.13
C PRO A 280 -40.28 18.34 -1.97
N SER A 281 -41.39 18.06 -1.28
CA SER A 281 -41.99 18.96 -0.27
C SER A 281 -41.23 19.00 1.05
N SER A 282 -40.36 18.02 1.30
CA SER A 282 -39.52 17.89 2.51
C SER A 282 -38.29 18.81 2.55
N GLU A 283 -38.21 19.82 1.66
CA GLU A 283 -37.13 20.81 1.59
C GLU A 283 -37.70 22.22 1.38
N THR A 284 -37.55 23.09 2.38
CA THR A 284 -38.13 24.46 2.41
C THR A 284 -37.21 25.56 1.86
N SER A 285 -35.96 25.23 1.53
CA SER A 285 -35.03 26.10 0.79
C SER A 285 -34.56 25.40 -0.49
N ALA A 286 -33.90 26.13 -1.40
CA ALA A 286 -32.99 25.48 -2.34
C ALA A 286 -31.75 25.08 -1.53
N GLY A 287 -31.75 23.86 -1.00
CA GLY A 287 -30.68 23.35 -0.14
C GLY A 287 -29.38 23.20 -0.93
N PRO A 288 -28.22 23.23 -0.25
CA PRO A 288 -26.94 23.10 -0.93
C PRO A 288 -26.79 21.74 -1.62
N TYR A 289 -26.18 21.75 -2.80
CA TYR A 289 -25.30 20.65 -3.25
C TYR A 289 -24.30 20.39 -2.11
N THR A 290 -24.52 19.35 -1.34
CA THR A 290 -23.50 18.88 -0.39
C THR A 290 -22.53 17.96 -1.13
N GLY A 291 -21.35 18.48 -1.45
CA GLY A 291 -20.14 17.73 -1.12
C GLY A 291 -20.05 17.54 0.40
N PRO A 292 -19.24 16.60 0.90
CA PRO A 292 -19.16 16.33 2.33
C PRO A 292 -18.70 17.57 3.11
N HIS A 293 -19.29 17.77 4.28
CA HIS A 293 -18.99 18.91 5.16
C HIS A 293 -17.50 19.02 5.48
N VAL A 294 -16.91 20.20 5.21
CA VAL A 294 -15.92 20.77 6.11
C VAL A 294 -16.67 21.24 7.36
N MET A 295 -16.18 20.87 8.55
CA MET A 295 -16.65 21.47 9.80
C MET A 295 -15.98 22.84 9.95
N GLU A 296 -16.66 23.91 9.52
CA GLU A 296 -16.31 25.25 9.99
C GLU A 296 -16.65 25.35 11.48
N ALA A 297 -15.64 25.60 12.31
CA ALA A 297 -15.84 25.98 13.69
C ALA A 297 -16.26 27.46 13.75
N GLU A 298 -17.42 27.77 14.32
CA GLU A 298 -17.86 29.16 14.51
C GLU A 298 -16.87 29.93 15.40
N GLU A 299 -16.21 30.95 14.85
CA GLU A 299 -15.45 31.95 15.63
C GLU A 299 -16.38 32.75 16.54
N SER A 300 -16.63 32.23 17.74
CA SER A 300 -17.28 32.98 18.81
C SER A 300 -16.29 33.94 19.47
N ARG A 301 -16.26 35.19 19.00
CA ARG A 301 -15.59 36.31 19.71
C ARG A 301 -16.25 36.58 21.07
N PRO A 302 -15.50 36.62 22.18
CA PRO A 302 -15.93 37.30 23.40
C PRO A 302 -15.35 38.73 23.45
N GLN A 303 -16.13 39.66 23.99
CA GLN A 303 -15.70 41.04 24.22
C GLN A 303 -14.76 41.15 25.44
N ARG A 304 -14.02 42.27 25.52
CA ARG A 304 -13.26 42.67 26.70
C ARG A 304 -14.20 43.12 27.83
N ASP A 305 -13.73 42.92 29.06
CA ASP A 305 -13.70 43.85 30.22
C ASP A 305 -13.43 42.96 31.47
N GLU A 306 -12.24 43.01 32.07
CA GLU A 306 -11.91 43.82 33.26
C GLU A 306 -12.89 43.63 34.45
N ASP A 307 -12.57 42.75 35.41
CA ASP A 307 -12.08 43.16 36.76
C ASP A 307 -11.94 42.05 37.84
N LEU A 308 -10.89 42.20 38.67
CA LEU A 308 -10.78 41.95 40.13
C LEU A 308 -11.08 40.58 40.80
N VAL A 309 -9.99 39.83 41.08
CA VAL A 309 -9.41 39.56 42.43
C VAL A 309 -10.28 39.12 43.65
N ASN A 310 -9.71 38.18 44.44
CA ASN A 310 -10.03 37.75 45.83
C ASN A 310 -11.20 36.74 46.03
N LEU A 311 -11.08 35.62 46.77
CA LEU A 311 -10.39 35.38 48.06
C LEU A 311 -10.16 33.86 48.35
N GLN A 312 -9.31 33.56 49.34
CA GLN A 312 -9.02 32.20 49.85
C GLN A 312 -9.77 31.89 51.18
N GLN A 313 -9.98 30.59 51.48
CA GLN A 313 -10.25 30.00 52.83
C GLN A 313 -11.64 30.37 53.47
N GLU A 314 -12.26 29.62 54.40
CA GLU A 314 -11.81 28.53 55.30
C GLU A 314 -12.95 27.57 55.79
N LYS A 315 -12.58 26.30 56.05
CA LYS A 315 -13.09 25.18 56.92
C LYS A 315 -14.43 25.18 57.76
N LYS A 316 -14.77 23.91 58.15
CA LYS A 316 -15.52 23.38 59.35
C LYS A 316 -17.07 23.24 59.26
N ASP A 317 -17.75 22.28 59.91
CA ASP A 317 -17.44 21.02 60.65
C ASP A 317 -18.78 20.22 60.87
N SER A 318 -18.75 18.88 61.07
CA SER A 318 -19.65 18.10 61.99
C SER A 318 -19.70 16.56 61.80
N SER A 319 -19.06 15.86 62.74
CA SER A 319 -19.41 14.60 63.46
C SER A 319 -20.35 13.47 62.92
N ARG A 320 -19.83 12.24 63.10
CA ARG A 320 -20.36 10.84 63.06
C ARG A 320 -21.18 10.44 64.33
N PRO A 321 -21.78 9.21 64.53
CA PRO A 321 -21.32 7.83 64.20
C PRO A 321 -22.46 6.80 63.81
N ALA A 322 -22.39 5.44 63.84
CA ALA A 322 -21.41 4.44 64.34
C ALA A 322 -21.46 3.02 63.67
N VAL A 323 -20.28 2.42 63.42
CA VAL A 323 -19.78 1.06 63.81
C VAL A 323 -20.65 -0.23 63.69
N ILE A 324 -20.12 -1.26 62.99
CA ILE A 324 -19.91 -2.67 63.45
C ILE A 324 -18.94 -3.41 62.49
N HIS A 325 -18.04 -4.24 63.01
CA HIS A 325 -17.08 -5.10 62.27
C HIS A 325 -17.46 -6.60 62.33
N LYS A 326 -17.00 -7.41 61.35
CA LYS A 326 -16.35 -8.73 61.58
C LYS A 326 -15.67 -9.33 60.32
N THR A 327 -14.70 -10.22 60.57
CA THR A 327 -13.67 -10.75 59.64
C THR A 327 -13.89 -12.22 59.21
N PRO A 328 -13.15 -12.75 58.20
CA PRO A 328 -13.36 -14.08 57.55
C PRO A 328 -12.42 -15.20 58.06
N PRO A 329 -12.58 -16.48 57.60
CA PRO A 329 -11.38 -17.25 57.17
C PRO A 329 -11.52 -18.41 56.14
N LYS A 330 -10.46 -18.57 55.30
CA LYS A 330 -9.65 -19.79 54.95
C LYS A 330 -10.12 -20.96 54.05
N GLN A 331 -9.15 -21.42 53.23
CA GLN A 331 -9.00 -22.74 52.56
C GLN A 331 -8.53 -23.87 53.52
N PRO A 332 -8.48 -25.15 53.08
CA PRO A 332 -7.18 -25.86 53.05
C PRO A 332 -7.00 -26.91 51.90
N SER A 333 -5.84 -27.58 51.85
CA SER A 333 -5.44 -28.52 50.77
C SER A 333 -4.66 -29.79 51.23
N VAL A 334 -4.84 -30.90 50.48
CA VAL A 334 -3.92 -32.07 50.23
C VAL A 334 -3.58 -33.11 51.34
N LYS A 335 -3.69 -34.42 50.99
CA LYS A 335 -2.66 -35.50 51.22
C LYS A 335 -2.94 -36.80 50.40
N LYS A 336 -1.96 -37.72 50.32
CA LYS A 336 -1.87 -38.92 49.43
C LYS A 336 -1.60 -40.26 50.18
N SER A 337 -1.69 -41.38 49.43
CA SER A 337 -1.23 -42.79 49.70
C SER A 337 -2.23 -43.72 50.45
N SER A 338 -2.29 -45.06 50.28
CA SER A 338 -1.67 -46.02 49.31
C SER A 338 -2.29 -47.45 49.40
N SER A 339 -2.11 -48.27 48.34
CA SER A 339 -1.85 -49.75 48.31
C SER A 339 -2.94 -50.84 48.59
N THR A 340 -3.15 -51.70 47.55
CA THR A 340 -3.08 -53.21 47.50
C THR A 340 -4.25 -54.21 47.84
N THR A 341 -4.73 -54.89 46.77
CA THR A 341 -4.89 -56.37 46.54
C THR A 341 -6.16 -57.22 46.88
N THR A 342 -6.56 -58.04 45.89
CA THR A 342 -7.06 -59.47 45.89
C THR A 342 -8.56 -59.89 45.93
N THR A 343 -9.04 -60.41 44.78
CA THR A 343 -9.87 -61.62 44.50
C THR A 343 -11.03 -62.14 45.41
N GLY A 344 -12.15 -62.52 44.77
CA GLY A 344 -13.11 -63.55 45.25
C GLY A 344 -14.29 -63.82 44.30
N TRP A 345 -14.69 -65.09 44.10
CA TRP A 345 -15.85 -65.53 43.27
C TRP A 345 -16.98 -66.14 44.16
N ILE A 346 -18.14 -66.69 43.74
CA ILE A 346 -18.69 -67.20 42.46
C ILE A 346 -20.25 -67.33 42.53
N LYS A 347 -20.93 -67.69 41.41
CA LYS A 347 -22.31 -68.28 41.25
C LYS A 347 -23.53 -67.32 41.27
N GLN A 348 -24.32 -67.23 40.18
CA GLN A 348 -25.39 -68.12 39.65
C GLN A 348 -26.73 -67.98 40.43
N GLN A 349 -27.94 -68.01 39.84
CA GLN A 349 -28.46 -68.31 38.48
C GLN A 349 -29.93 -67.80 38.36
N VAL A 350 -30.55 -67.76 37.15
CA VAL A 350 -31.90 -68.34 36.82
C VAL A 350 -32.37 -68.02 35.37
N ASN A 351 -32.88 -69.08 34.72
CA ASN A 351 -33.41 -69.36 33.36
C ASN A 351 -34.18 -68.33 32.46
N LYS A 352 -33.75 -68.28 31.17
CA LYS A 352 -34.45 -68.51 29.85
C LYS A 352 -35.82 -67.85 29.48
N PRO A 353 -36.19 -67.77 28.17
CA PRO A 353 -35.50 -67.36 26.90
C PRO A 353 -36.39 -66.28 26.15
N PRO A 354 -36.40 -66.03 24.81
CA PRO A 354 -35.57 -66.47 23.66
C PRO A 354 -35.15 -65.34 22.65
N VAL A 355 -34.54 -65.73 21.51
CA VAL A 355 -34.32 -64.98 20.24
C VAL A 355 -33.55 -63.64 20.28
N GLN A 356 -32.22 -63.68 20.03
CA GLN A 356 -31.47 -62.60 19.33
C GLN A 356 -30.00 -62.98 19.01
N TYR A 357 -29.76 -63.98 18.14
CA TYR A 357 -28.37 -64.33 17.73
C TYR A 357 -28.15 -64.57 16.23
N SER A 358 -29.17 -64.44 15.37
CA SER A 358 -29.00 -64.59 13.91
C SER A 358 -28.36 -63.36 13.24
N LEU A 359 -28.60 -62.13 13.72
CA LEU A 359 -28.03 -60.92 13.10
C LEU A 359 -26.52 -60.80 13.33
N ILE A 360 -26.04 -60.97 14.57
CA ILE A 360 -24.62 -60.74 14.92
C ILE A 360 -23.72 -61.77 14.23
N GLY A 361 -24.15 -63.04 14.15
CA GLY A 361 -23.44 -64.07 13.39
C GLY A 361 -23.39 -63.77 11.89
N GLY A 362 -24.48 -63.27 11.30
CA GLY A 362 -24.51 -62.84 9.90
C GLY A 362 -23.57 -61.67 9.62
N ILE A 363 -23.57 -60.64 10.48
CA ILE A 363 -22.70 -59.47 10.35
C ILE A 363 -21.22 -59.86 10.47
N LEU A 364 -20.86 -60.70 11.45
CA LEU A 364 -19.49 -61.19 11.60
C LEU A 364 -19.05 -62.06 10.41
N LEU A 365 -19.94 -62.89 9.86
CA LEU A 365 -19.64 -63.70 8.68
C LEU A 365 -19.47 -62.82 7.42
N ILE A 366 -20.27 -61.76 7.27
CA ILE A 366 -20.14 -60.78 6.19
C ILE A 366 -18.84 -59.99 6.31
N ILE A 367 -18.46 -59.54 7.51
CA ILE A 367 -17.18 -58.87 7.76
C ILE A 367 -16.01 -59.82 7.44
N LEU A 368 -16.08 -61.09 7.86
CA LEU A 368 -15.05 -62.09 7.55
C LEU A 368 -14.96 -62.38 6.04
N LEU A 369 -16.10 -62.46 5.34
CA LEU A 369 -16.16 -62.62 3.88
C LEU A 369 -15.64 -61.40 3.13
N LEU A 370 -15.91 -60.17 3.60
CA LEU A 370 -15.36 -58.94 3.02
C LEU A 370 -13.84 -58.84 3.24
N LEU A 371 -13.34 -59.27 4.40
CA LEU A 371 -11.90 -59.35 4.67
C LEU A 371 -11.22 -60.44 3.81
N LEU A 372 -11.89 -61.57 3.56
CA LEU A 372 -11.40 -62.63 2.66
C LEU A 372 -11.48 -62.23 1.18
N LEU A 373 -12.50 -61.49 0.76
CA LEU A 373 -12.62 -60.93 -0.60
C LEU A 373 -11.54 -59.88 -0.87
N ASN A 374 -11.22 -59.03 0.11
CA ASN A 374 -10.05 -58.14 0.05
C ASN A 374 -8.71 -58.89 -0.05
N PHE A 375 -8.65 -60.16 0.36
CA PHE A 375 -7.45 -61.01 0.26
C PHE A 375 -7.37 -61.85 -1.00
N LEU A 376 -8.47 -62.02 -1.75
CA LEU A 376 -8.55 -62.89 -2.93
C LEU A 376 -8.85 -62.17 -4.24
N TRP A 377 -9.02 -60.84 -4.24
CA TRP A 377 -9.11 -60.06 -5.48
C TRP A 377 -8.36 -58.72 -5.41
N ILE A 378 -7.02 -58.78 -5.49
CA ILE A 378 -6.19 -57.65 -5.95
C ILE A 378 -5.50 -58.07 -7.25
N PRO A 379 -6.04 -57.70 -8.42
CA PRO A 379 -5.30 -57.79 -9.68
C PRO A 379 -4.28 -56.65 -9.74
N GLY A 380 -2.99 -57.00 -9.71
CA GLY A 380 -1.96 -56.17 -10.33
C GLY A 380 -1.60 -54.84 -9.64
N SER A 381 -1.20 -54.88 -8.37
CA SER A 381 -0.29 -53.86 -7.81
C SER A 381 1.03 -54.50 -7.38
N GLY A 382 1.74 -55.12 -8.33
CA GLY A 382 3.18 -55.20 -8.19
C GLY A 382 3.71 -53.76 -8.11
N GLU A 383 4.64 -53.48 -7.18
CA GLU A 383 5.26 -52.16 -7.10
C GLU A 383 5.84 -51.82 -8.48
N VAL A 384 5.24 -50.84 -9.15
CA VAL A 384 5.74 -50.38 -10.44
C VAL A 384 7.03 -49.62 -10.14
N ALA A 385 8.15 -50.33 -10.20
CA ALA A 385 9.47 -49.85 -9.82
C ALA A 385 9.71 -48.46 -10.44
N LYS A 386 9.76 -47.45 -9.58
CA LYS A 386 9.97 -46.06 -9.99
C LYS A 386 11.31 -45.97 -10.69
N ARG A 387 11.39 -45.13 -11.72
CA ARG A 387 12.57 -45.01 -12.59
C ARG A 387 13.22 -43.66 -12.43
N ASP A 388 14.52 -43.70 -12.23
CA ASP A 388 15.38 -42.52 -12.19
C ASP A 388 15.41 -41.87 -13.58
N VAL A 389 14.85 -40.66 -13.66
CA VAL A 389 14.91 -39.78 -14.83
C VAL A 389 15.75 -38.58 -14.45
N GLN A 390 16.84 -38.35 -15.17
CA GLN A 390 17.71 -37.21 -14.93
C GLN A 390 17.21 -36.00 -15.72
N PHE A 391 17.02 -34.88 -15.05
CA PHE A 391 16.59 -33.60 -15.61
C PHE A 391 17.78 -32.64 -15.62
N ILE A 392 18.13 -32.12 -16.79
CA ILE A 392 19.24 -31.20 -17.02
C ILE A 392 18.70 -29.98 -17.76
N SER A 393 19.16 -28.78 -17.42
CA SER A 393 18.91 -27.57 -18.21
C SER A 393 20.22 -26.91 -18.58
N GLU A 394 20.21 -26.15 -19.67
CA GLU A 394 21.24 -25.18 -20.04
C GLU A 394 20.61 -23.78 -20.13
N PRO A 395 20.96 -22.83 -19.24
CA PRO A 395 21.88 -22.98 -18.11
C PRO A 395 21.34 -23.94 -17.03
N SER A 396 22.23 -24.46 -16.19
CA SER A 396 21.87 -25.30 -15.05
C SER A 396 21.30 -24.47 -13.88
N GLY A 397 20.72 -25.12 -12.88
CA GLY A 397 20.15 -24.47 -11.70
C GLY A 397 18.66 -24.12 -11.79
N ALA A 398 18.01 -24.43 -12.92
CA ALA A 398 16.58 -24.19 -13.12
C ALA A 398 15.73 -24.99 -12.11
N GLY A 399 14.76 -24.31 -11.49
CA GLY A 399 13.75 -24.94 -10.64
C GLY A 399 12.83 -25.83 -11.46
N LEU A 400 12.52 -27.01 -10.92
CA LEU A 400 11.70 -28.01 -11.60
C LEU A 400 10.30 -28.12 -10.99
N TYR A 401 9.29 -28.02 -11.84
CA TYR A 401 7.87 -28.03 -11.50
C TYR A 401 7.15 -29.12 -12.30
N VAL A 402 6.01 -29.59 -11.82
CA VAL A 402 5.09 -30.45 -12.60
C VAL A 402 3.79 -29.69 -12.85
N LYS A 403 3.34 -29.69 -14.11
CA LYS A 403 2.07 -29.07 -14.52
C LYS A 403 0.93 -30.06 -14.32
N LEU A 404 -0.05 -29.67 -13.52
CA LEU A 404 -1.23 -30.48 -13.18
C LEU A 404 -2.31 -30.37 -14.27
N PRO A 405 -3.28 -31.30 -14.35
CA PRO A 405 -4.31 -31.30 -15.39
C PRO A 405 -5.23 -30.06 -15.41
N ASN A 406 -5.31 -29.31 -14.32
CA ASN A 406 -6.01 -28.03 -14.19
C ASN A 406 -5.16 -26.81 -14.62
N GLY A 407 -3.93 -27.03 -15.07
CA GLY A 407 -2.99 -25.97 -15.49
C GLY A 407 -2.06 -25.46 -14.38
N GLU A 408 -2.33 -25.76 -13.11
CA GLU A 408 -1.50 -25.32 -11.98
C GLU A 408 -0.10 -25.93 -12.02
N MET A 409 0.91 -25.16 -11.62
CA MET A 409 2.30 -25.61 -11.49
C MET A 409 2.62 -25.96 -10.04
N LYS A 410 2.93 -27.24 -9.78
CA LYS A 410 3.39 -27.69 -8.46
C LYS A 410 4.91 -27.76 -8.43
N SER A 411 5.55 -26.92 -7.60
CA SER A 411 7.00 -27.00 -7.38
C SER A 411 7.39 -28.35 -6.79
N LEU A 412 8.45 -28.95 -7.34
CA LEU A 412 9.03 -30.19 -6.84
C LEU A 412 10.14 -29.95 -5.81
N LYS A 413 10.51 -28.68 -5.54
CA LYS A 413 11.63 -28.29 -4.67
C LYS A 413 13.01 -28.88 -5.06
N HIS A 414 13.22 -29.13 -6.36
CA HIS A 414 14.50 -29.57 -6.93
C HIS A 414 14.99 -28.54 -7.97
N LYS A 415 16.31 -28.43 -8.14
CA LYS A 415 16.98 -27.64 -9.19
C LYS A 415 17.82 -28.54 -10.09
N THR A 416 17.94 -28.23 -11.38
CA THR A 416 18.78 -29.00 -12.32
C THR A 416 20.28 -28.81 -12.07
N PRO A 417 21.15 -29.81 -12.36
CA PRO A 417 20.79 -31.18 -12.73
C PRO A 417 20.25 -31.96 -11.52
N THR A 418 19.17 -32.71 -11.72
CA THR A 418 18.55 -33.53 -10.66
C THR A 418 18.04 -34.85 -11.22
N THR A 419 17.81 -35.84 -10.35
CA THR A 419 17.27 -37.14 -10.73
C THR A 419 16.00 -37.41 -9.94
N LEU A 420 14.89 -37.65 -10.64
CA LEU A 420 13.60 -37.93 -10.02
C LEU A 420 13.10 -39.33 -10.33
N GLN A 421 12.49 -39.97 -9.34
CA GLN A 421 11.88 -41.29 -9.47
C GLN A 421 10.43 -41.20 -9.96
N LEU A 422 10.22 -41.44 -11.25
CA LEU A 422 8.91 -41.39 -11.90
C LEU A 422 8.27 -42.77 -12.05
N THR A 423 6.94 -42.82 -11.96
CA THR A 423 6.17 -44.05 -12.19
C THR A 423 5.94 -44.28 -13.69
N PRO A 424 6.36 -45.43 -14.26
CA PRO A 424 6.06 -45.81 -15.64
C PRO A 424 4.56 -45.72 -16.01
N GLY A 425 4.29 -45.42 -17.29
CA GLY A 425 2.95 -45.41 -17.87
C GLY A 425 2.17 -44.09 -17.74
N LYS A 426 2.58 -43.16 -16.86
CA LYS A 426 2.00 -41.80 -16.80
C LYS A 426 2.87 -40.80 -17.55
N SER A 427 2.26 -40.02 -18.44
CA SER A 427 2.89 -38.82 -19.02
C SER A 427 2.69 -37.64 -18.07
N ASN A 428 3.75 -36.90 -17.80
CA ASN A 428 3.71 -35.68 -16.98
C ASN A 428 4.47 -34.57 -17.71
N THR A 429 3.94 -33.35 -17.71
CA THR A 429 4.65 -32.18 -18.24
C THR A 429 5.44 -31.53 -17.13
N PHE A 430 6.76 -31.46 -17.30
CA PHE A 430 7.65 -30.77 -16.39
C PHE A 430 7.92 -29.37 -16.92
N VAL A 431 7.92 -28.38 -16.03
CA VAL A 431 8.26 -26.99 -16.36
C VAL A 431 9.60 -26.67 -15.71
N PHE A 432 10.53 -26.14 -16.50
CA PHE A 432 11.83 -25.66 -16.04
C PHE A 432 11.79 -24.14 -15.99
N GLN A 433 12.12 -23.56 -14.83
CA GLN A 433 12.10 -22.12 -14.62
C GLN A 433 13.43 -21.66 -14.02
N LEU A 434 14.08 -20.71 -14.68
CA LEU A 434 15.30 -20.04 -14.22
C LEU A 434 15.08 -18.53 -14.36
N ALA A 435 15.50 -17.75 -13.36
CA ALA A 435 15.35 -16.30 -13.39
C ALA A 435 16.09 -15.71 -14.61
N GLY A 436 15.46 -14.76 -15.32
CA GLY A 436 15.97 -14.21 -16.59
C GLY A 436 15.68 -15.07 -17.84
N TYR A 437 15.09 -16.26 -17.69
CA TYR A 437 14.79 -17.17 -18.80
C TYR A 437 13.30 -17.48 -18.93
N LYS A 438 12.86 -17.70 -20.16
CA LYS A 438 11.52 -18.17 -20.49
C LYS A 438 11.29 -19.57 -19.89
N PRO A 439 10.15 -19.82 -19.22
CA PRO A 439 9.82 -21.16 -18.75
C PRO A 439 9.66 -22.13 -19.94
N GLU A 440 10.33 -23.28 -19.88
CA GLU A 440 10.24 -24.31 -20.92
C GLU A 440 9.48 -25.54 -20.42
N GLU A 441 8.53 -26.03 -21.23
CA GLU A 441 7.70 -27.20 -20.91
C GLU A 441 8.20 -28.45 -21.64
N LEU A 442 8.48 -29.52 -20.89
CA LEU A 442 8.91 -30.81 -21.42
C LEU A 442 7.94 -31.93 -21.02
N PRO A 443 7.14 -32.48 -21.95
CA PRO A 443 6.35 -33.68 -21.69
C PRO A 443 7.27 -34.90 -21.58
N VAL A 444 7.23 -35.57 -20.42
CA VAL A 444 8.00 -36.79 -20.14
C VAL A 444 7.05 -37.94 -19.90
N LYS A 445 7.17 -38.97 -20.74
CA LYS A 445 6.51 -40.28 -20.58
C LYS A 445 7.60 -41.33 -20.34
N VAL A 446 7.42 -42.15 -19.30
CA VAL A 446 8.33 -43.27 -18.96
C VAL A 446 7.68 -44.58 -19.40
N GLU A 447 8.30 -45.28 -20.34
CA GLU A 447 7.79 -46.56 -20.85
C GLU A 447 8.26 -47.74 -19.95
N PRO A 448 7.51 -48.86 -19.91
CA PRO A 448 7.96 -50.05 -19.20
C PRO A 448 9.16 -50.70 -19.90
N GLY A 449 10.30 -50.77 -19.20
CA GLY A 449 11.47 -51.56 -19.62
C GLY A 449 12.66 -50.79 -20.21
N SER A 450 12.58 -49.45 -20.35
CA SER A 450 13.72 -48.62 -20.77
C SER A 450 14.75 -48.38 -19.65
N GLU A 451 16.03 -48.28 -20.02
CA GLU A 451 17.12 -47.85 -19.12
C GLU A 451 16.96 -46.37 -18.69
N SER A 452 17.77 -45.93 -17.71
CA SER A 452 17.69 -44.58 -17.12
C SER A 452 17.76 -43.48 -18.18
N VAL A 453 16.73 -42.63 -18.23
CA VAL A 453 16.57 -41.63 -19.30
C VAL A 453 17.04 -40.27 -18.80
N SER A 454 17.97 -39.64 -19.54
CA SER A 454 18.31 -38.24 -19.35
C SER A 454 17.42 -37.35 -20.24
N LYS A 455 16.96 -36.24 -19.67
CA LYS A 455 16.07 -35.25 -20.29
C LYS A 455 16.71 -33.87 -20.14
N LYS A 456 17.15 -33.33 -21.27
CA LYS A 456 17.85 -32.06 -21.37
C LYS A 456 16.94 -31.02 -22.02
N VAL A 457 16.94 -29.79 -21.49
CA VAL A 457 16.28 -28.62 -22.09
C VAL A 457 17.29 -27.48 -22.20
N THR A 458 17.14 -26.62 -23.21
CA THR A 458 17.90 -25.37 -23.32
C THR A 458 16.92 -24.22 -23.13
N LEU A 459 17.21 -23.31 -22.21
CA LEU A 459 16.33 -22.21 -21.85
C LEU A 459 16.67 -20.97 -22.68
N SER A 460 15.65 -20.33 -23.24
CA SER A 460 15.81 -19.05 -23.95
C SER A 460 15.75 -17.89 -22.96
N ARG A 461 16.62 -16.89 -23.09
CA ARG A 461 16.54 -15.68 -22.26
C ARG A 461 15.27 -14.87 -22.59
N LEU A 462 14.75 -14.11 -21.62
CA LEU A 462 13.67 -13.17 -21.87
C LEU A 462 14.21 -11.88 -22.53
N PRO A 463 13.46 -11.26 -23.46
CA PRO A 463 13.81 -9.95 -23.99
C PRO A 463 13.44 -8.84 -23.01
N ARG A 464 14.19 -7.73 -23.05
CA ARG A 464 13.99 -6.50 -22.28
C ARG A 464 13.77 -5.32 -23.24
N GLU A 465 12.96 -4.34 -22.85
CA GLU A 465 12.87 -3.08 -23.61
C GLU A 465 14.17 -2.28 -23.45
N VAL A 466 14.70 -1.79 -24.55
CA VAL A 466 15.96 -1.06 -24.64
C VAL A 466 15.71 0.25 -25.36
N GLN A 467 16.10 1.36 -24.75
CA GLN A 467 15.97 2.69 -25.34
C GLN A 467 17.35 3.16 -25.82
N ILE A 468 17.44 3.54 -27.09
CA ILE A 468 18.67 4.01 -27.73
C ILE A 468 18.40 5.43 -28.23
N ASP A 469 18.94 6.41 -27.51
CA ASP A 469 18.71 7.83 -27.80
C ASP A 469 19.93 8.41 -28.52
N SER A 470 19.72 9.46 -29.33
CA SER A 470 20.84 10.18 -29.94
C SER A 470 20.59 11.68 -30.03
N GLU A 471 21.66 12.44 -30.12
CA GLU A 471 21.58 13.89 -30.33
C GLU A 471 22.39 14.27 -31.58
N PRO A 472 21.76 14.86 -32.63
CA PRO A 472 20.32 15.10 -32.77
C PRO A 472 19.48 13.85 -33.11
N GLY A 473 18.39 13.66 -32.36
CA GLY A 473 17.51 12.48 -32.39
C GLY A 473 16.84 12.18 -33.74
N GLY A 474 16.30 10.97 -33.87
CA GLY A 474 15.78 10.37 -35.10
C GLY A 474 16.89 9.84 -36.03
N ALA A 475 17.92 9.18 -35.51
CA ALA A 475 18.90 8.45 -36.32
C ALA A 475 18.42 7.02 -36.65
N THR A 476 18.86 6.46 -37.78
CA THR A 476 18.53 5.06 -38.12
C THR A 476 19.40 4.10 -37.32
N ILE A 477 18.75 3.18 -36.59
CA ILE A 477 19.41 2.13 -35.81
C ILE A 477 19.70 0.91 -36.70
N TYR A 478 20.94 0.43 -36.64
CA TYR A 478 21.36 -0.89 -37.12
C TYR A 478 21.93 -1.68 -35.94
N LEU A 479 21.51 -2.94 -35.80
CA LEU A 479 22.04 -3.87 -34.79
C LEU A 479 22.60 -5.11 -35.51
N ASN A 480 23.85 -5.47 -35.24
CA ASN A 480 24.54 -6.60 -35.89
C ASN A 480 24.51 -6.52 -37.43
N GLY A 481 24.49 -5.30 -37.98
CA GLY A 481 24.37 -5.00 -39.41
C GLY A 481 22.94 -4.96 -39.97
N GLU A 482 21.92 -5.38 -39.21
CA GLU A 482 20.51 -5.37 -39.64
C GLU A 482 19.81 -4.06 -39.25
N LYS A 483 19.14 -3.41 -40.22
CA LYS A 483 18.36 -2.19 -40.02
C LYS A 483 17.13 -2.48 -39.17
N GLN A 484 16.95 -1.75 -38.08
CA GLN A 484 15.78 -1.84 -37.22
C GLN A 484 14.61 -1.02 -37.77
N SER A 485 13.39 -1.38 -37.36
CA SER A 485 12.15 -0.74 -37.81
C SER A 485 11.87 0.62 -37.16
N VAL A 486 12.51 0.90 -36.02
CA VAL A 486 12.41 2.16 -35.27
C VAL A 486 13.71 2.96 -35.37
N LEU A 487 13.59 4.28 -35.20
CA LEU A 487 14.71 5.20 -35.10
C LEU A 487 15.16 5.31 -33.62
N THR A 488 16.19 6.12 -33.35
CA THR A 488 16.51 6.50 -31.97
C THR A 488 15.33 7.18 -31.27
N ASP A 489 15.43 7.33 -29.95
CA ASP A 489 14.41 8.01 -29.13
C ASP A 489 13.10 7.18 -29.08
N ASN A 490 13.23 5.88 -29.33
CA ASN A 490 12.20 4.84 -29.31
C ASN A 490 12.79 3.55 -28.70
N LYS A 491 11.91 2.59 -28.38
CA LYS A 491 12.28 1.36 -27.68
C LYS A 491 12.37 0.14 -28.61
N LEU A 492 13.27 -0.78 -28.27
CA LEU A 492 13.55 -2.04 -28.96
C LEU A 492 13.51 -3.20 -27.96
N ALA A 493 12.89 -4.33 -28.31
CA ALA A 493 12.93 -5.54 -27.47
C ALA A 493 14.17 -6.38 -27.82
N LEU A 494 15.17 -6.41 -26.93
CA LEU A 494 16.45 -7.13 -27.14
C LEU A 494 16.66 -8.21 -26.09
N GLU A 495 17.34 -9.30 -26.47
CA GLU A 495 17.68 -10.40 -25.56
C GLU A 495 18.70 -9.92 -24.51
N VAL A 496 18.39 -10.16 -23.24
CA VAL A 496 19.30 -9.90 -22.12
C VAL A 496 20.57 -10.74 -22.24
N GLY A 497 21.70 -10.31 -21.67
CA GLY A 497 22.96 -11.07 -21.59
C GLY A 497 23.54 -11.45 -22.96
N LYS A 498 23.35 -10.58 -23.95
CA LYS A 498 23.80 -10.71 -25.33
C LYS A 498 24.41 -9.39 -25.78
N GLU A 499 25.56 -9.48 -26.42
CA GLU A 499 26.27 -8.34 -27.02
C GLU A 499 25.65 -7.98 -28.38
N TYR A 500 25.57 -6.69 -28.67
CA TYR A 500 25.04 -6.12 -29.91
C TYR A 500 26.00 -5.09 -30.50
N ASP A 501 26.31 -5.23 -31.78
CA ASP A 501 27.02 -4.22 -32.58
C ASP A 501 26.03 -3.12 -33.01
N LEU A 502 26.09 -1.96 -32.38
CA LEU A 502 25.28 -0.78 -32.72
C LEU A 502 25.95 0.04 -33.81
N ARG A 503 25.17 0.42 -34.84
CA ARG A 503 25.52 1.51 -35.75
C ARG A 503 24.35 2.47 -35.92
N LEU A 504 24.60 3.76 -35.69
CA LEU A 504 23.64 4.84 -35.91
C LEU A 504 24.03 5.61 -37.17
N VAL A 505 23.05 5.85 -38.05
CA VAL A 505 23.23 6.56 -39.32
C VAL A 505 22.24 7.72 -39.41
N LYS A 506 22.75 8.94 -39.65
CA LYS A 506 21.94 10.15 -39.84
C LYS A 506 22.55 11.05 -40.92
N GLU A 507 21.72 11.55 -41.83
CA GLU A 507 22.16 12.43 -42.91
C GLU A 507 22.80 13.72 -42.36
N GLY A 508 23.98 14.07 -42.85
CA GLY A 508 24.78 15.21 -42.38
C GLY A 508 25.73 14.92 -41.22
N TYR A 509 25.65 13.73 -40.61
CA TYR A 509 26.47 13.32 -39.46
C TYR A 509 27.38 12.14 -39.81
N GLN A 510 28.47 12.00 -39.06
CA GLN A 510 29.33 10.81 -39.10
C GLN A 510 28.59 9.62 -38.48
N ASP A 511 28.70 8.45 -39.10
CA ASP A 511 28.17 7.21 -38.54
C ASP A 511 28.82 6.93 -37.18
N HIS A 512 28.00 6.69 -36.17
CA HIS A 512 28.48 6.24 -34.86
C HIS A 512 28.41 4.71 -34.78
N THR A 513 29.46 4.08 -34.25
CA THR A 513 29.52 2.63 -34.01
C THR A 513 30.01 2.33 -32.60
N SER A 514 29.32 1.45 -31.89
CA SER A 514 29.69 0.98 -30.54
C SER A 514 29.17 -0.43 -30.31
N THR A 515 29.65 -1.13 -29.29
CA THR A 515 29.02 -2.37 -28.81
C THR A 515 28.41 -2.16 -27.43
N PHE A 516 27.36 -2.92 -27.12
CA PHE A 516 26.77 -2.95 -25.78
C PHE A 516 26.22 -4.34 -25.46
N GLU A 517 26.21 -4.71 -24.18
CA GLU A 517 25.51 -5.89 -23.66
C GLU A 517 24.28 -5.43 -22.86
N ILE A 518 23.15 -6.13 -22.99
CA ILE A 518 21.96 -5.84 -22.19
C ILE A 518 22.06 -6.51 -20.81
N PRO A 519 22.16 -5.75 -19.70
CA PRO A 519 22.25 -6.35 -18.38
C PRO A 519 20.92 -6.96 -17.93
N GLU A 520 21.01 -7.95 -17.04
CA GLU A 520 19.84 -8.48 -16.32
C GLU A 520 19.22 -7.40 -15.43
N GLY A 521 17.89 -7.36 -15.37
CA GLY A 521 17.12 -6.35 -14.61
C GLY A 521 15.72 -6.13 -15.18
N GLU A 522 14.89 -5.45 -14.41
CA GLU A 522 13.50 -5.14 -14.78
C GLU A 522 13.37 -3.73 -15.39
N GLY A 523 12.24 -3.45 -16.05
CA GLY A 523 12.02 -2.17 -16.74
C GLY A 523 12.89 -1.94 -17.98
N ILE A 524 12.85 -0.71 -18.50
CA ILE A 524 13.54 -0.29 -19.73
C ILE A 524 15.03 -0.07 -19.44
N TYR A 525 15.90 -0.64 -20.25
CA TYR A 525 17.33 -0.33 -20.23
C TYR A 525 17.63 0.80 -21.23
N ALA A 526 17.79 2.02 -20.73
CA ALA A 526 18.23 3.15 -21.55
C ALA A 526 19.76 3.16 -21.66
N LEU A 527 20.28 3.35 -22.87
CA LEU A 527 21.68 3.71 -23.09
C LEU A 527 21.86 5.22 -22.90
N ASP A 528 23.06 5.64 -22.50
CA ASP A 528 23.41 7.07 -22.48
C ASP A 528 23.21 7.69 -23.89
N PRO A 529 22.59 8.88 -24.00
CA PRO A 529 22.30 9.50 -25.30
C PRO A 529 23.55 9.72 -26.15
N ILE A 530 23.55 9.15 -27.36
CA ILE A 530 24.72 9.13 -28.24
C ILE A 530 24.82 10.45 -29.02
N GLN A 531 25.87 11.21 -28.75
CA GLN A 531 26.19 12.47 -29.43
C GLN A 531 26.79 12.21 -30.82
N LEU A 532 26.05 12.57 -31.88
CA LEU A 532 26.49 12.42 -33.28
C LEU A 532 27.30 13.64 -33.72
N LYS A 533 28.46 13.40 -34.32
CA LYS A 533 29.34 14.46 -34.85
C LYS A 533 28.92 14.83 -36.27
N GLU A 534 28.90 16.12 -36.59
CA GLU A 534 28.68 16.57 -37.96
C GLU A 534 29.78 16.04 -38.90
N ALA A 535 29.40 15.67 -40.12
CA ALA A 535 30.36 15.24 -41.14
C ALA A 535 31.08 16.48 -41.71
N GLU A 536 32.40 16.54 -41.56
CA GLU A 536 33.21 17.60 -42.15
C GLU A 536 32.97 17.66 -43.67
N GLN A 537 32.49 18.79 -44.17
CA GLN A 537 32.29 18.96 -45.60
C GLN A 537 33.64 19.01 -46.31
N VAL A 538 33.93 17.97 -47.08
CA VAL A 538 35.10 17.89 -47.96
C VAL A 538 34.95 18.91 -49.09
N ALA A 539 35.36 20.15 -48.81
CA ALA A 539 35.53 21.17 -49.82
C ALA A 539 36.71 20.78 -50.72
N SER A 540 36.41 20.29 -51.92
CA SER A 540 37.41 19.99 -52.93
C SER A 540 38.20 21.25 -53.31
N ASN A 541 39.53 21.26 -53.10
CA ASN A 541 40.55 21.90 -53.96
C ASN A 541 41.97 21.68 -53.40
N ASP A 542 42.66 20.64 -53.88
CA ASP A 542 44.13 20.60 -53.92
C ASP A 542 44.63 21.63 -54.96
N PRO A 543 45.80 22.31 -54.77
CA PRO A 543 47.07 21.64 -55.08
C PRO A 543 48.33 22.04 -54.28
N VAL A 544 49.12 21.00 -53.93
CA VAL A 544 50.61 20.93 -54.03
C VAL A 544 51.48 21.68 -52.99
N GLU A 545 52.09 20.88 -52.10
CA GLU A 545 53.33 21.11 -51.30
C GLU A 545 54.59 21.45 -52.15
N PRO A 546 55.73 22.00 -51.64
CA PRO A 546 56.44 21.59 -50.40
C PRO A 546 57.31 22.71 -49.72
N PRO A 547 58.35 22.42 -48.87
CA PRO A 547 58.45 21.51 -47.72
C PRO A 547 58.97 22.18 -46.41
N MET A 548 58.77 21.49 -45.27
CA MET A 548 59.55 21.50 -44.01
C MET A 548 60.16 22.81 -43.45
N GLU A 549 59.71 23.20 -42.25
CA GLU A 549 60.59 23.71 -41.20
C GLU A 549 60.14 23.25 -39.79
N THR A 550 61.08 23.18 -38.85
CA THR A 550 60.96 22.51 -37.54
C THR A 550 60.14 23.28 -36.50
N PRO A 551 59.50 22.61 -35.51
CA PRO A 551 58.84 23.30 -34.41
C PRO A 551 59.86 24.03 -33.51
N LYS A 552 59.52 25.25 -33.12
CA LYS A 552 60.14 25.95 -31.99
C LYS A 552 59.13 26.03 -30.84
N GLU A 553 59.67 25.90 -29.63
CA GLU A 553 58.92 25.95 -28.39
C GLU A 553 58.36 27.35 -28.13
N ASP A 554 57.13 27.40 -27.59
CA ASP A 554 56.60 28.53 -26.83
C ASP A 554 56.20 28.01 -25.43
N PRO A 555 56.22 28.87 -24.40
CA PRO A 555 56.36 28.43 -23.00
C PRO A 555 55.10 27.78 -22.40
N PRO A 556 55.25 26.99 -21.32
CA PRO A 556 54.11 26.37 -20.64
C PRO A 556 53.17 27.45 -20.07
N LYS A 557 51.87 27.30 -20.34
CA LYS A 557 50.83 28.01 -19.60
C LYS A 557 50.63 27.32 -18.26
N GLU A 558 50.54 28.11 -17.21
CA GLU A 558 50.37 27.62 -15.83
C GLU A 558 49.03 26.88 -15.66
N ASP A 559 49.08 25.73 -15.00
CA ASP A 559 47.88 25.02 -14.57
C ASP A 559 47.11 25.82 -13.51
N PRO A 560 45.76 25.74 -13.47
CA PRO A 560 45.00 26.25 -12.34
C PRO A 560 45.39 25.49 -11.06
N PRO A 561 45.42 26.15 -9.89
CA PRO A 561 45.89 25.52 -8.66
C PRO A 561 45.00 24.33 -8.28
N PRO A 562 45.57 23.22 -7.77
CA PRO A 562 44.81 22.04 -7.41
C PRO A 562 43.79 22.38 -6.32
N LYS A 563 42.55 21.91 -6.50
CA LYS A 563 41.57 21.86 -5.40
C LYS A 563 42.19 21.02 -4.29
N LYS A 564 42.25 21.56 -3.07
CA LYS A 564 42.70 20.81 -1.90
C LYS A 564 41.69 19.70 -1.62
N ASP A 565 42.16 18.46 -1.57
CA ASP A 565 41.41 17.35 -0.99
C ASP A 565 41.06 17.68 0.49
N PRO A 566 39.91 17.22 1.00
CA PRO A 566 39.64 17.26 2.43
C PRO A 566 40.68 16.41 3.19
N PRO A 567 41.03 16.76 4.45
CA PRO A 567 42.06 16.06 5.19
C PRO A 567 41.69 14.58 5.39
N LYS A 568 42.58 13.68 4.98
CA LYS A 568 42.48 12.26 5.32
C LYS A 568 42.80 12.08 6.80
N GLY A 569 41.77 12.07 7.64
CA GLY A 569 41.92 11.68 9.04
C GLY A 569 42.32 10.21 9.14
N THR A 570 43.50 9.94 9.68
CA THR A 570 43.96 8.58 9.97
C THR A 570 43.13 8.00 11.12
N LEU A 571 42.62 6.77 10.97
CA LEU A 571 41.94 6.07 12.05
C LEU A 571 42.91 5.82 13.22
N PRO A 572 42.47 5.97 14.49
CA PRO A 572 43.33 5.71 15.63
C PRO A 572 43.84 4.26 15.64
N ALA A 573 45.10 4.10 16.07
CA ALA A 573 45.87 2.86 15.96
C ALA A 573 45.41 1.74 16.93
N GLY A 574 44.20 1.22 16.70
CA GLY A 574 43.63 0.05 17.39
C GLY A 574 42.87 -0.92 16.46
N LEU A 575 42.58 -0.52 15.21
CA LEU A 575 41.71 -1.26 14.28
C LEU A 575 42.44 -2.07 13.20
N VAL A 576 43.74 -2.34 13.37
CA VAL A 576 44.50 -3.22 12.46
C VAL A 576 44.35 -4.69 12.89
N GLY A 577 43.25 -5.33 12.44
CA GLY A 577 43.21 -6.79 12.39
C GLY A 577 41.89 -7.47 12.70
N LEU A 578 40.92 -7.44 11.78
CA LEU A 578 39.99 -8.56 11.57
C LEU A 578 39.81 -8.77 10.07
N GLY A 579 40.30 -9.91 9.55
CA GLY A 579 40.41 -10.15 8.12
C GLY A 579 39.15 -10.68 7.45
N LYS A 580 39.11 -10.51 6.12
CA LYS A 580 38.13 -11.04 5.17
C LYS A 580 36.66 -10.69 5.46
N ILE A 581 36.25 -9.61 4.81
CA ILE A 581 34.87 -9.34 4.38
C ILE A 581 34.29 -10.64 3.78
N LEU A 582 33.15 -11.07 4.30
CA LEU A 582 32.32 -12.11 3.72
C LEU A 582 31.03 -11.45 3.22
N GLU A 583 30.69 -11.71 1.98
CA GLU A 583 29.52 -11.17 1.29
C GLU A 583 28.23 -11.68 1.96
N ASN A 584 27.53 -10.79 2.66
CA ASN A 584 26.12 -10.96 3.00
C ASN A 584 25.43 -9.59 3.00
N PRO A 585 24.63 -9.24 1.97
CA PRO A 585 24.05 -7.90 1.82
C PRO A 585 22.94 -7.57 2.83
N ALA A 586 22.53 -8.51 3.70
CA ALA A 586 21.34 -8.38 4.54
C ALA A 586 21.55 -7.68 5.90
N VAL A 587 22.68 -7.01 6.16
CA VAL A 587 22.97 -6.34 7.45
C VAL A 587 23.27 -4.85 7.23
N PRO A 588 22.52 -3.91 7.86
CA PRO A 588 22.85 -2.48 7.85
C PRO A 588 24.22 -2.23 8.48
N GLU A 589 25.03 -1.38 7.86
CA GLU A 589 26.43 -1.14 8.20
C GLU A 589 26.58 -0.29 9.49
N ILE A 590 26.37 -0.94 10.65
CA ILE A 590 26.78 -0.41 11.96
C ILE A 590 28.27 -0.75 12.16
N VAL A 591 29.09 0.28 12.42
CA VAL A 591 30.55 0.09 12.59
C VAL A 591 30.89 -0.56 13.94
N GLY A 592 30.03 -0.39 14.94
CA GLY A 592 30.05 -1.11 16.21
C GLY A 592 28.84 -0.72 17.09
N VAL A 593 28.52 -1.57 18.06
CA VAL A 593 27.60 -1.23 19.17
C VAL A 593 28.44 -0.86 20.37
N GLU A 594 28.19 0.33 20.91
CA GLU A 594 28.91 0.85 22.09
C GLU A 594 27.94 1.21 23.21
N LYS A 595 28.36 0.96 24.44
CA LYS A 595 27.58 1.27 25.65
C LYS A 595 27.89 2.69 26.09
N VAL A 596 27.19 3.65 25.46
CA VAL A 596 27.28 5.07 25.81
C VAL A 596 26.76 5.28 27.24
N ASN A 597 27.50 6.01 28.06
CA ASN A 597 27.10 6.29 29.44
C ASN A 597 25.92 7.28 29.47
N THR A 598 24.73 6.75 29.77
CA THR A 598 23.49 7.52 29.95
C THR A 598 23.12 7.59 31.43
N LYS A 599 22.15 8.44 31.81
CA LYS A 599 21.59 8.39 33.19
C LYS A 599 21.05 7.01 33.58
N LEU A 600 20.55 6.24 32.62
CA LEU A 600 19.96 4.93 32.85
C LEU A 600 21.00 3.82 33.12
N THR A 601 22.27 4.02 32.77
CA THR A 601 23.35 3.05 33.02
C THR A 601 23.48 2.68 34.52
N GLY A 602 23.19 3.62 35.43
CA GLY A 602 23.18 3.37 36.88
C GLY A 602 22.02 2.51 37.38
N ASN A 603 20.92 2.41 36.61
CA ASN A 603 19.69 1.71 36.99
C ASN A 603 19.57 0.31 36.36
N GLN A 604 20.66 -0.24 35.82
CA GLN A 604 20.73 -1.55 35.15
C GLN A 604 19.85 -1.69 33.88
N LEU A 605 19.36 -0.57 33.33
CA LEU A 605 18.62 -0.52 32.06
C LEU A 605 19.34 0.36 31.02
N PRO A 606 20.57 0.00 30.58
CA PRO A 606 21.30 0.78 29.60
C PRO A 606 20.54 0.85 28.26
N ILE A 607 20.75 1.95 27.52
CA ILE A 607 20.35 2.04 26.12
C ILE A 607 21.54 1.55 25.28
N GLU A 608 21.35 0.47 24.51
CA GLU A 608 22.35 0.02 23.54
C GLU A 608 22.34 0.93 22.32
N MET A 609 23.52 1.38 21.88
CA MET A 609 23.66 2.39 20.83
C MET A 609 24.51 1.85 19.67
N GLY A 610 24.00 1.93 18.44
CA GLY A 610 24.72 1.61 17.23
C GLY A 610 25.36 2.85 16.60
N LEU A 611 26.63 2.77 16.21
CA LEU A 611 27.34 3.83 15.50
C LEU A 611 27.04 3.82 14.00
N ILE A 612 26.43 4.90 13.49
CA ILE A 612 26.24 5.14 12.06
C ILE A 612 27.39 6.02 11.53
N PRO A 613 28.13 5.59 10.50
CA PRO A 613 29.25 6.36 9.96
C PRO A 613 28.77 7.55 9.11
N ALA A 614 29.61 8.59 9.07
CA ALA A 614 29.49 9.66 8.07
C ALA A 614 29.72 9.12 6.65
N GLY A 615 29.12 9.78 5.66
CA GLY A 615 29.24 9.43 4.24
C GLY A 615 27.95 9.62 3.43
N PRO A 616 28.04 9.49 2.10
CA PRO A 616 26.91 9.63 1.18
C PRO A 616 25.97 8.43 1.24
N PHE A 617 24.69 8.66 0.97
CA PHE A 617 23.68 7.63 0.74
C PHE A 617 22.53 8.14 -0.14
N ILE A 618 21.73 7.20 -0.63
CA ILE A 618 20.51 7.46 -1.39
C ILE A 618 19.35 7.71 -0.41
N TYR A 619 18.71 8.86 -0.53
CA TYR A 619 17.56 9.30 0.28
C TYR A 619 16.31 9.47 -0.59
N GLY A 620 15.14 8.95 -0.19
CA GLY A 620 13.94 8.94 -1.02
C GLY A 620 13.98 7.90 -2.17
N THR A 621 12.97 7.87 -3.04
CA THR A 621 12.81 6.83 -4.08
C THR A 621 12.62 7.41 -5.49
N SER A 622 13.04 6.64 -6.49
CA SER A 622 12.92 6.91 -7.94
C SER A 622 11.94 5.96 -8.65
N GLU A 623 11.39 4.98 -7.94
CA GLU A 623 10.26 4.15 -8.42
C GLU A 623 8.97 4.99 -8.54
N GLU A 624 7.84 4.36 -8.91
CA GLU A 624 6.52 4.98 -8.77
C GLU A 624 6.31 5.46 -7.32
N ARG A 625 6.49 6.78 -7.12
CA ARG A 625 6.40 7.41 -5.81
C ARG A 625 4.98 7.36 -5.30
N TYR A 626 4.81 6.82 -4.11
CA TYR A 626 3.53 6.86 -3.43
C TYR A 626 3.39 8.12 -2.57
N ASN A 627 2.16 8.40 -2.11
CA ASN A 627 1.92 9.53 -1.22
C ASN A 627 2.72 9.36 0.09
N GLY A 628 3.44 10.42 0.47
CA GLY A 628 4.36 10.39 1.59
C GLY A 628 5.74 9.81 1.29
N GLU A 629 6.16 9.68 0.03
CA GLU A 629 7.58 9.44 -0.33
C GLU A 629 8.21 10.69 -0.99
N LEU A 630 9.52 10.88 -0.82
CA LEU A 630 10.27 11.96 -1.46
C LEU A 630 10.99 11.48 -2.73
N GLU A 631 11.27 12.43 -3.63
CA GLU A 631 12.13 12.20 -4.77
C GLU A 631 13.53 11.78 -4.34
N GLN A 632 14.08 10.78 -5.04
CA GLN A 632 15.43 10.30 -4.82
C GLN A 632 16.46 11.43 -4.93
N GLN A 633 17.27 11.57 -3.88
CA GLN A 633 18.34 12.55 -3.76
C GLN A 633 19.56 11.87 -3.16
N GLU A 634 20.75 12.31 -3.56
CA GLU A 634 21.97 12.03 -2.80
C GLU A 634 22.01 12.94 -1.56
N LYS A 635 22.26 12.35 -0.40
CA LYS A 635 22.48 13.07 0.87
C LYS A 635 23.74 12.53 1.54
N THR A 636 24.39 13.38 2.32
CA THR A 636 25.58 13.02 3.10
C THR A 636 25.28 13.18 4.59
N ILE A 637 25.61 12.17 5.38
CA ILE A 637 25.79 12.35 6.82
C ILE A 637 27.19 12.93 7.02
N GLU A 638 27.26 14.20 7.44
CA GLU A 638 28.53 14.92 7.63
C GLU A 638 29.30 14.48 8.88
N ILE A 639 28.59 14.13 9.95
CA ILE A 639 29.16 13.77 11.26
C ILE A 639 28.55 12.43 11.69
N PRO A 640 29.37 11.43 12.08
CA PRO A 640 28.85 10.16 12.58
C PRO A 640 28.06 10.35 13.88
N TYR A 641 27.05 9.52 14.10
CA TYR A 641 26.16 9.61 15.26
C TYR A 641 25.80 8.23 15.79
N TYR A 642 25.46 8.20 17.07
CA TYR A 642 24.89 7.02 17.69
C TYR A 642 23.35 7.08 17.61
N ILE A 643 22.71 5.96 17.31
CA ILE A 643 21.26 5.78 17.40
C ILE A 643 20.93 4.54 18.24
N SER A 644 19.86 4.56 19.03
CA SER A 644 19.51 3.42 19.88
C SER A 644 19.15 2.18 19.05
N VAL A 645 19.75 1.04 19.40
CA VAL A 645 19.54 -0.27 18.72
C VAL A 645 18.08 -0.68 18.75
N TYR A 646 17.36 -0.29 19.81
CA TYR A 646 15.95 -0.53 20.05
C TYR A 646 15.17 0.79 20.15
N GLU A 647 13.86 0.70 19.98
CA GLU A 647 12.92 1.72 20.45
C GLU A 647 13.06 1.92 21.98
N VAL A 648 12.79 3.13 22.48
CA VAL A 648 12.79 3.38 23.94
C VAL A 648 11.69 2.55 24.60
N THR A 649 12.01 1.82 25.67
CA THR A 649 11.07 0.89 26.31
C THR A 649 10.25 1.55 27.42
N ASN A 650 9.11 0.93 27.79
CA ASN A 650 8.30 1.38 28.93
C ASN A 650 9.11 1.43 30.24
N ALA A 651 10.02 0.48 30.48
CA ALA A 651 10.86 0.49 31.69
C ALA A 651 11.84 1.66 31.72
N GLN A 652 12.44 2.01 30.58
CA GLN A 652 13.32 3.18 30.46
C GLN A 652 12.53 4.47 30.66
N TYR A 653 11.35 4.59 30.02
CA TYR A 653 10.50 5.77 30.13
C TYR A 653 9.86 5.93 31.52
N ARG A 654 9.57 4.84 32.24
CA ARG A 654 9.08 4.90 33.64
C ARG A 654 10.06 5.60 34.56
N ILE A 655 11.36 5.29 34.47
CA ILE A 655 12.39 5.95 35.29
C ILE A 655 12.42 7.46 35.05
N PHE A 656 12.30 7.89 33.79
CA PHE A 656 12.15 9.30 33.45
C PHE A 656 10.91 9.90 34.10
N ALA A 657 9.74 9.26 33.92
CA ALA A 657 8.47 9.73 34.48
C ALA A 657 8.46 9.82 36.01
N ASP A 658 9.11 8.89 36.70
CA ASP A 658 9.26 8.89 38.16
C ASP A 658 10.18 10.04 38.65
N GLU A 659 11.20 10.43 37.86
CA GLU A 659 12.13 11.51 38.21
C GLU A 659 11.57 12.91 37.89
N VAL A 660 10.92 13.10 36.73
CA VAL A 660 10.44 14.42 36.27
C VAL A 660 8.96 14.69 36.54
N GLY A 661 8.17 13.65 36.84
CA GLY A 661 6.75 13.72 37.14
C GLY A 661 5.83 13.88 35.91
N GLU A 662 4.53 13.62 36.14
CA GLU A 662 3.48 13.64 35.10
C GLU A 662 3.38 14.96 34.33
N GLY A 663 3.74 16.09 34.95
CA GLY A 663 3.70 17.41 34.30
C GLY A 663 4.68 17.57 33.12
N VAL A 664 5.72 16.73 33.06
CA VAL A 664 6.69 16.70 31.96
C VAL A 664 6.55 15.40 31.16
N ALA A 665 6.49 14.24 31.81
CA ALA A 665 6.46 12.95 31.13
C ALA A 665 5.06 12.50 30.66
N GLY A 666 3.98 13.08 31.21
CA GLY A 666 2.61 12.63 31.00
C GLY A 666 2.31 11.26 31.62
N SER A 667 1.02 10.89 31.59
CA SER A 667 0.51 9.59 32.06
C SER A 667 -0.17 8.76 30.96
N SER A 668 -0.34 9.30 29.74
CA SER A 668 -1.04 8.65 28.63
C SER A 668 -0.40 7.32 28.20
N TRP A 669 0.93 7.20 28.30
CA TRP A 669 1.68 5.97 27.98
C TRP A 669 1.28 4.77 28.86
N GLN A 670 0.89 5.02 30.11
CA GLN A 670 0.45 3.99 31.06
C GLN A 670 -0.86 3.32 30.63
N GLN A 671 -1.67 3.97 29.79
CA GLN A 671 -2.97 3.46 29.33
C GLN A 671 -2.85 2.18 28.47
N LEU A 672 -1.67 1.92 27.92
CA LEU A 672 -1.39 0.74 27.09
C LEU A 672 -0.97 -0.49 27.93
N ILE A 673 -0.68 -0.30 29.22
CA ILE A 673 -0.21 -1.34 30.12
C ILE A 673 -1.43 -2.05 30.75
N THR A 674 -2.03 -2.98 30.00
CA THR A 674 -3.25 -3.68 30.41
C THR A 674 -2.94 -4.94 31.24
N GLY A 675 -2.27 -4.80 32.38
CA GLY A 675 -1.90 -5.94 33.22
C GLY A 675 -0.87 -5.64 34.30
N ASN A 676 0.03 -6.60 34.53
CA ASN A 676 1.20 -6.41 35.38
C ASN A 676 2.24 -5.59 34.59
N GLU A 677 2.75 -4.51 35.17
CA GLU A 677 3.65 -3.59 34.47
C GLU A 677 4.91 -4.27 33.92
N ALA A 678 5.47 -5.23 34.67
CA ALA A 678 6.66 -5.98 34.28
C ALA A 678 6.47 -6.83 33.00
N ASP A 679 5.22 -7.14 32.62
CA ASP A 679 4.92 -7.88 31.40
C ASP A 679 5.05 -6.99 30.13
N PHE A 680 5.16 -5.67 30.32
CA PHE A 680 5.27 -4.65 29.25
C PHE A 680 6.57 -3.83 29.33
N ASP A 681 7.45 -4.12 30.29
CA ASP A 681 8.68 -3.36 30.56
C ASP A 681 9.62 -3.24 29.36
N ASN A 682 9.67 -4.28 28.53
CA ASN A 682 10.52 -4.35 27.33
C ASN A 682 9.75 -4.06 26.02
N TYR A 683 8.47 -3.68 26.11
CA TYR A 683 7.71 -3.19 24.95
C TYR A 683 8.10 -1.72 24.69
N PRO A 684 8.03 -1.24 23.43
CA PRO A 684 8.25 0.18 23.12
C PRO A 684 7.25 1.05 23.89
N VAL A 685 7.73 2.19 24.39
CA VAL A 685 6.82 3.22 24.89
C VAL A 685 6.06 3.86 23.73
N ALA A 686 4.76 4.02 23.89
CA ALA A 686 3.88 4.68 22.93
C ALA A 686 2.83 5.53 23.64
N ASN A 687 1.97 6.22 22.91
CA ASN A 687 1.02 7.22 23.44
C ASN A 687 1.72 8.37 24.19
N VAL A 688 2.91 8.76 23.72
CA VAL A 688 3.67 9.93 24.17
C VAL A 688 3.69 11.02 23.09
N SER A 689 3.57 12.28 23.51
CA SER A 689 3.71 13.44 22.63
C SER A 689 5.14 13.60 22.10
N HIS A 690 5.27 14.30 20.98
CA HIS A 690 6.59 14.65 20.41
C HIS A 690 7.47 15.42 21.42
N GLN A 691 6.86 16.34 22.17
CA GLN A 691 7.56 17.11 23.20
C GLN A 691 8.01 16.23 24.38
N GLN A 692 7.21 15.25 24.80
CA GLN A 692 7.57 14.27 25.83
C GLN A 692 8.75 13.38 25.38
N ALA A 693 8.72 12.91 24.13
CA ALA A 693 9.82 12.14 23.55
C ALA A 693 11.13 12.96 23.51
N LYS A 694 11.07 14.23 23.07
CA LYS A 694 12.22 15.16 23.13
C LYS A 694 12.71 15.41 24.56
N ALA A 695 11.79 15.58 25.52
CA ALA A 695 12.14 15.77 26.92
C ALA A 695 12.83 14.55 27.53
N PHE A 696 12.41 13.32 27.18
CA PHE A 696 13.12 12.10 27.55
C PHE A 696 14.55 12.10 26.96
N CYS A 697 14.69 12.38 25.66
CA CYS A 697 16.00 12.37 24.99
C CYS A 697 17.00 13.35 25.63
N GLN A 698 16.55 14.56 25.96
CA GLN A 698 17.37 15.57 26.64
C GLN A 698 17.61 15.24 28.12
N TRP A 699 16.67 14.57 28.79
CA TRP A 699 16.85 14.15 30.16
C TRP A 699 17.86 13.01 30.29
N VAL A 700 17.84 12.01 29.39
CA VAL A 700 18.69 10.82 29.48
C VAL A 700 20.15 11.13 29.16
N MET A 701 20.39 12.14 28.31
CA MET A 701 21.68 12.76 28.04
C MET A 701 21.51 14.20 27.53
N ASP A 702 22.34 15.15 28.00
CA ASP A 702 22.23 16.58 27.65
C ASP A 702 22.34 16.87 26.14
N THR A 703 23.06 16.04 25.37
CA THR A 703 23.17 16.10 23.89
C THR A 703 22.17 15.20 23.16
N GLY A 704 21.35 14.45 23.91
CA GLY A 704 20.40 13.48 23.37
C GLY A 704 19.19 14.15 22.71
N ARG A 705 18.80 13.63 21.55
CA ARG A 705 17.66 14.13 20.75
C ARG A 705 16.95 13.00 20.02
N LEU A 706 15.84 13.35 19.36
CA LEU A 706 15.22 12.48 18.35
C LEU A 706 16.10 12.42 17.08
N PRO A 707 16.02 11.34 16.28
CA PRO A 707 16.65 11.29 14.98
C PRO A 707 16.07 12.35 14.04
N SER A 708 16.89 12.97 13.18
CA SER A 708 16.35 13.67 12.01
C SER A 708 15.84 12.65 10.99
N GLU A 709 15.00 13.12 10.07
CA GLU A 709 14.39 12.25 9.06
C GLU A 709 15.42 11.55 8.15
N ILE A 710 16.52 12.27 7.84
CA ILE A 710 17.64 11.80 7.02
C ILE A 710 18.47 10.76 7.79
N GLU A 711 18.76 11.01 9.07
CA GLU A 711 19.48 10.07 9.94
C GLU A 711 18.69 8.79 10.19
N TRP A 712 17.36 8.88 10.35
CA TRP A 712 16.51 7.72 10.51
C TRP A 712 16.57 6.82 9.27
N GLU A 713 16.41 7.40 8.07
CA GLU A 713 16.47 6.63 6.84
C GLU A 713 17.88 6.04 6.61
N ARG A 714 18.96 6.82 6.76
CA ARG A 714 20.34 6.33 6.63
C ARG A 714 20.63 5.12 7.53
N ALA A 715 20.11 5.14 8.75
CA ALA A 715 20.43 4.15 9.78
C ALA A 715 19.83 2.77 9.46
N PHE A 716 18.63 2.72 8.88
CA PHE A 716 17.99 1.46 8.47
C PHE A 716 18.22 1.08 7.01
N ARG A 717 18.41 2.07 6.12
CA ARG A 717 18.59 1.88 4.68
C ARG A 717 20.03 1.52 4.31
N GLY A 718 21.02 1.93 5.09
CA GLY A 718 22.41 1.81 4.67
C GLY A 718 22.74 2.75 3.50
N THR A 719 23.54 2.27 2.56
CA THR A 719 24.00 3.02 1.37
C THR A 719 23.55 2.41 0.04
N ASP A 720 22.94 1.23 0.06
CA ASP A 720 22.59 0.44 -1.13
C ASP A 720 21.19 0.75 -1.71
N GLY A 721 20.50 1.74 -1.15
CA GLY A 721 19.21 2.22 -1.64
C GLY A 721 18.02 1.32 -1.34
N ARG A 722 18.16 0.29 -0.48
CA ARG A 722 17.08 -0.67 -0.18
C ARG A 722 15.75 -0.03 0.26
N LEU A 723 14.63 -0.71 0.00
CA LEU A 723 13.28 -0.26 0.37
C LEU A 723 12.86 -0.70 1.77
N TYR A 724 13.40 -1.81 2.29
CA TYR A 724 13.05 -2.38 3.59
C TYR A 724 14.32 -2.66 4.43
N PRO A 725 14.25 -2.75 5.77
CA PRO A 725 15.43 -3.02 6.62
C PRO A 725 16.23 -4.26 6.21
N TRP A 726 15.53 -5.28 5.72
CA TRP A 726 16.07 -6.58 5.27
C TRP A 726 16.42 -6.64 3.77
N GLY A 727 16.34 -5.53 3.03
CA GLY A 727 16.63 -5.46 1.59
C GLY A 727 15.42 -5.05 0.74
N ASN A 728 15.34 -5.57 -0.49
CA ASN A 728 14.26 -5.26 -1.46
C ASN A 728 13.23 -6.39 -1.62
N GLU A 729 13.29 -7.44 -0.80
CA GLU A 729 12.25 -8.46 -0.82
C GLU A 729 10.98 -8.00 -0.10
N GLU A 730 9.82 -8.25 -0.70
CA GLU A 730 8.52 -7.87 -0.15
C GLU A 730 8.31 -8.32 1.32
N PRO A 731 7.64 -7.48 2.15
CA PRO A 731 7.34 -7.85 3.52
C PRO A 731 6.33 -8.99 3.59
N ASN A 732 6.39 -9.72 4.69
CA ASN A 732 5.48 -10.82 5.00
C ASN A 732 5.40 -10.99 6.53
N GLN A 733 4.53 -11.88 7.00
CA GLN A 733 4.28 -12.14 8.42
C GLN A 733 5.53 -12.49 9.24
N VAL A 734 6.64 -12.93 8.61
CA VAL A 734 7.89 -13.18 9.34
C VAL A 734 8.84 -11.99 9.35
N ARG A 735 8.62 -10.94 8.54
CA ARG A 735 9.53 -9.80 8.34
C ARG A 735 9.14 -8.50 9.05
N ALA A 736 7.85 -8.25 9.29
CA ALA A 736 7.36 -7.09 10.02
C ALA A 736 6.17 -7.46 10.92
N ASN A 737 6.03 -6.80 12.08
CA ASN A 737 4.92 -7.00 13.03
C ASN A 737 3.65 -6.23 12.63
N ILE A 738 3.31 -6.27 11.34
CA ILE A 738 2.11 -5.64 10.78
C ILE A 738 1.08 -6.72 10.39
N PRO A 739 -0.22 -6.40 10.38
CA PRO A 739 -1.23 -7.33 9.87
C PRO A 739 -1.05 -7.54 8.36
N PHE A 740 -1.34 -8.74 7.88
CA PHE A 740 -1.35 -9.12 6.46
C PHE A 740 -2.74 -9.69 6.10
N PRO A 741 -3.78 -8.85 5.89
CA PRO A 741 -5.15 -9.34 5.84
C PRO A 741 -5.46 -10.18 4.61
N ASP A 742 -4.74 -9.95 3.49
CA ASP A 742 -4.78 -10.83 2.32
C ASP A 742 -4.27 -12.28 2.62
N LEU A 743 -3.55 -12.49 3.73
CA LEU A 743 -3.17 -13.82 4.27
C LEU A 743 -4.10 -14.32 5.39
N GLY A 744 -5.24 -13.66 5.63
CA GLY A 744 -6.22 -14.07 6.64
C GLY A 744 -5.83 -13.75 8.09
N THR A 745 -4.95 -12.77 8.34
CA THR A 745 -4.65 -12.33 9.71
C THR A 745 -5.76 -11.45 10.28
N ASP A 746 -6.13 -11.66 11.54
CA ASP A 746 -6.98 -10.72 12.27
C ASP A 746 -6.19 -9.44 12.61
N VAL A 747 -6.58 -8.32 12.01
CA VAL A 747 -5.97 -6.99 12.25
C VAL A 747 -6.05 -6.56 13.72
N ASN A 748 -7.01 -7.06 14.49
CA ASN A 748 -7.20 -6.70 15.91
C ASN A 748 -6.35 -7.56 16.85
N SER A 749 -5.69 -8.60 16.34
CA SER A 749 -4.80 -9.47 17.12
C SER A 749 -3.36 -8.95 17.22
N TYR A 750 -3.02 -7.95 16.40
CA TYR A 750 -1.72 -7.29 16.42
C TYR A 750 -1.64 -6.24 17.53
N LYS A 751 -0.45 -6.15 18.12
CA LYS A 751 -0.08 -5.26 19.23
C LYS A 751 1.44 -4.99 19.13
N PRO A 752 2.01 -4.00 19.84
CA PRO A 752 3.46 -3.91 19.94
C PRO A 752 4.01 -5.21 20.54
N MET A 753 5.27 -5.53 20.26
CA MET A 753 5.99 -6.64 20.88
C MET A 753 7.24 -6.15 21.62
N ASP A 754 7.81 -7.00 22.46
CA ASP A 754 9.10 -6.74 23.13
C ASP A 754 10.15 -6.33 22.09
N VAL A 755 10.93 -5.29 22.38
CA VAL A 755 11.91 -4.74 21.42
C VAL A 755 13.02 -5.74 21.06
N ASP A 756 13.24 -6.75 21.89
CA ASP A 756 14.16 -7.87 21.62
C ASP A 756 13.61 -8.95 20.67
N THR A 757 12.31 -8.93 20.36
CA THR A 757 11.65 -10.00 19.60
C THR A 757 12.23 -10.13 18.20
N LEU A 758 12.75 -11.32 17.87
CA LEU A 758 13.26 -11.63 16.54
C LEU A 758 12.11 -11.86 15.54
N ILE A 759 11.67 -10.78 14.90
CA ILE A 759 10.96 -10.83 13.63
C ILE A 759 12.01 -11.14 12.53
N ASN A 760 12.07 -12.38 12.00
CA ASN A 760 12.63 -12.73 10.66
C ASN A 760 12.81 -14.24 10.37
N GLY A 761 12.77 -15.12 11.37
CA GLY A 761 13.44 -16.42 11.22
C GLY A 761 14.98 -16.29 11.15
N GLN A 762 15.50 -15.11 11.50
CA GLN A 762 16.88 -14.91 11.95
C GLN A 762 17.13 -15.79 13.16
N THR A 763 18.29 -16.44 13.20
CA THR A 763 18.81 -17.03 14.44
C THR A 763 19.62 -15.98 15.21
N ILE A 764 19.75 -16.17 16.52
CA ILE A 764 20.68 -15.39 17.36
C ILE A 764 22.08 -15.32 16.71
N GLU A 765 22.54 -16.41 16.08
CA GLU A 765 23.84 -16.52 15.42
C GLU A 765 23.99 -15.64 14.17
N THR A 766 22.88 -15.24 13.54
CA THR A 766 22.88 -14.33 12.37
C THR A 766 22.80 -12.84 12.74
N TRP A 767 22.62 -12.50 14.03
CA TRP A 767 22.44 -11.11 14.47
C TRP A 767 23.28 -10.73 15.70
N ILE A 768 23.80 -11.71 16.47
CA ILE A 768 24.73 -11.50 17.57
C ILE A 768 26.11 -11.99 17.17
N ARG A 769 27.12 -11.11 17.23
CA ARG A 769 28.53 -11.48 17.06
C ARG A 769 29.27 -11.24 18.37
N ASN A 770 29.88 -12.29 18.92
CA ASN A 770 30.61 -12.26 20.20
C ASN A 770 29.80 -11.80 21.43
N GLY A 771 28.46 -11.79 21.35
CA GLY A 771 27.57 -11.37 22.44
C GLY A 771 26.93 -9.98 22.27
N GLU A 772 27.33 -9.21 21.25
CA GLU A 772 26.78 -7.89 20.95
C GLU A 772 25.96 -7.91 19.63
N PRO A 773 24.94 -7.04 19.48
CA PRO A 773 24.19 -6.87 18.23
C PRO A 773 25.05 -6.42 17.04
N ILE A 774 24.64 -6.78 15.82
CA ILE A 774 25.30 -6.32 14.57
C ILE A 774 24.44 -5.39 13.70
N GLY A 775 23.25 -4.99 14.16
CA GLY A 775 22.31 -4.17 13.38
C GLY A 775 21.18 -3.62 14.25
N LEU A 776 20.46 -2.61 13.76
CA LEU A 776 19.30 -2.04 14.47
C LEU A 776 18.13 -3.03 14.47
N ARG A 777 17.35 -3.03 15.56
CA ARG A 777 16.06 -3.72 15.66
C ARG A 777 14.94 -2.84 15.16
N HIS A 778 13.91 -3.47 14.57
CA HIS A 778 12.66 -2.85 14.15
C HIS A 778 12.83 -1.53 13.38
N GLY A 779 13.20 -1.61 12.10
CA GLY A 779 13.05 -0.44 11.22
C GLY A 779 11.62 -0.23 10.75
N ILE A 780 10.82 -1.31 10.65
CA ILE A 780 9.47 -1.26 10.12
C ILE A 780 8.51 -2.15 10.90
N GLY A 781 7.34 -1.60 11.25
CA GLY A 781 6.16 -2.37 11.58
C GLY A 781 6.02 -2.84 13.03
N ASN A 782 6.82 -2.36 13.99
CA ASN A 782 6.49 -2.49 15.41
C ASN A 782 5.71 -1.25 15.86
N VAL A 783 6.39 -0.16 16.18
CA VAL A 783 5.78 1.18 16.33
C VAL A 783 6.30 2.11 15.23
N SER A 784 5.50 3.12 14.86
CA SER A 784 6.02 4.25 14.10
C SER A 784 6.93 5.08 15.00
N GLU A 785 7.93 5.76 14.45
CA GLU A 785 8.94 6.47 15.24
C GLU A 785 8.92 7.98 15.00
N TRP A 786 8.89 8.76 16.08
CA TRP A 786 9.04 10.22 16.02
C TRP A 786 10.42 10.64 15.51
N CYS A 787 10.45 11.52 14.51
CA CYS A 787 11.65 12.25 14.09
C CYS A 787 11.64 13.68 14.67
N GLU A 788 12.81 14.32 14.78
CA GLU A 788 12.95 15.65 15.37
C GLU A 788 12.25 16.76 14.56
N GLY A 789 12.28 16.64 13.23
CA GLY A 789 11.79 17.65 12.29
C GLY A 789 10.27 17.67 12.12
N PHE A 790 9.78 18.79 11.59
CA PHE A 790 8.40 18.95 11.15
C PHE A 790 8.24 18.57 9.67
N TYR A 791 7.03 18.17 9.30
CA TYR A 791 6.76 17.61 7.97
C TYR A 791 6.64 18.72 6.92
N THR A 792 7.72 18.94 6.18
CA THR A 792 7.65 19.72 4.93
C THR A 792 7.02 18.86 3.83
N PRO A 793 5.95 19.30 3.14
CA PRO A 793 5.44 18.64 1.93
C PRO A 793 6.51 18.57 0.82
N GLY A 794 6.38 17.61 -0.09
CA GLY A 794 7.28 17.45 -1.24
C GLY A 794 6.98 18.37 -2.45
N TRP A 795 5.96 19.22 -2.34
CA TRP A 795 5.45 20.12 -3.38
C TRP A 795 5.14 21.50 -2.76
N GLU A 796 4.83 22.51 -3.58
CA GLU A 796 4.56 23.89 -3.10
C GLU A 796 3.45 23.95 -2.05
N GLU A 797 3.54 24.93 -1.13
CA GLU A 797 2.53 25.14 -0.08
C GLU A 797 1.17 25.52 -0.69
N THR A 798 0.21 24.60 -0.59
CA THR A 798 -1.21 24.84 -0.86
C THR A 798 -1.97 25.14 0.43
N GLU A 799 -3.19 25.70 0.32
CA GLU A 799 -4.11 25.87 1.47
C GLU A 799 -4.41 24.53 2.17
N GLU A 800 -4.46 23.42 1.43
CA GLU A 800 -4.63 22.05 1.97
C GLU A 800 -3.40 21.56 2.77
N THR A 801 -2.22 22.17 2.57
CA THR A 801 -0.98 21.88 3.33
C THR A 801 -0.66 22.89 4.43
N GLN A 802 -1.47 23.94 4.62
CA GLN A 802 -1.25 24.91 5.69
C GLN A 802 -1.29 24.22 7.07
N GLY A 803 -0.28 24.47 7.90
CA GLY A 803 -0.11 23.82 9.20
C GLY A 803 0.47 22.40 9.14
N VAL A 804 0.61 21.75 7.97
CA VAL A 804 1.32 20.46 7.86
C VAL A 804 2.79 20.62 8.26
N GLY A 805 3.41 21.74 7.88
CA GLY A 805 4.74 22.16 8.36
C GLY A 805 4.85 22.45 9.86
N SER A 806 3.76 22.39 10.63
CA SER A 806 3.77 22.44 12.11
C SER A 806 3.53 21.08 12.79
N ARG A 807 3.32 20.00 12.01
CA ARG A 807 3.19 18.64 12.53
C ARG A 807 4.52 17.89 12.46
N PRO A 808 4.94 17.17 13.51
CA PRO A 808 6.15 16.35 13.50
C PRO A 808 6.09 15.19 12.50
N VAL A 809 7.25 14.81 11.96
CA VAL A 809 7.41 13.65 11.08
C VAL A 809 7.42 12.34 11.87
N ILE A 810 6.78 11.30 11.31
CA ILE A 810 6.94 9.91 11.71
C ILE A 810 7.49 9.04 10.57
N ARG A 811 8.22 7.98 10.95
CA ARG A 811 8.81 6.97 10.06
C ARG A 811 8.46 5.55 10.51
N GLY A 812 8.73 4.55 9.66
CA GLY A 812 8.74 3.12 10.02
C GLY A 812 7.39 2.37 10.03
N THR A 813 6.25 3.06 10.12
CA THR A 813 4.91 2.46 10.29
C THR A 813 4.81 1.51 11.50
N SER A 814 3.59 1.06 11.83
CA SER A 814 3.27 0.36 13.08
C SER A 814 2.41 -0.88 12.89
N PHE A 815 2.30 -1.67 13.95
CA PHE A 815 1.38 -2.81 14.07
C PHE A 815 -0.10 -2.49 13.76
N GLN A 816 -0.49 -1.21 13.66
CA GLN A 816 -1.86 -0.80 13.32
C GLN A 816 -2.12 -0.61 11.82
N TYR A 817 -1.09 -0.48 10.98
CA TYR A 817 -1.25 -0.28 9.53
C TYR A 817 -1.11 -1.63 8.80
N PRO A 818 -2.20 -2.20 8.26
CA PRO A 818 -2.14 -3.50 7.60
C PRO A 818 -1.50 -3.41 6.22
N LEU A 819 -0.64 -4.38 5.88
CA LEU A 819 -0.16 -4.53 4.52
C LEU A 819 -1.18 -5.25 3.64
N TYR A 820 -1.54 -4.60 2.54
CA TYR A 820 -2.18 -5.21 1.38
C TYR A 820 -1.12 -5.46 0.31
N PHE A 821 -1.16 -6.64 -0.33
CA PHE A 821 -0.23 -6.94 -1.44
C PHE A 821 -0.51 -6.11 -2.69
N SER A 822 -1.59 -5.32 -2.71
CA SER A 822 -1.98 -4.42 -3.80
C SER A 822 -1.32 -3.04 -3.75
N GLY A 823 -0.04 -2.96 -3.32
CA GLY A 823 0.78 -1.75 -3.40
C GLY A 823 0.55 -0.72 -2.29
N ASN A 824 0.91 -1.05 -1.05
CA ASN A 824 0.99 -0.08 0.06
C ASN A 824 2.45 0.38 0.24
N SER A 825 2.72 1.68 0.21
CA SER A 825 4.05 2.25 0.46
C SER A 825 4.38 2.48 1.93
N GLU A 826 3.37 2.48 2.80
CA GLU A 826 3.52 2.86 4.22
C GLU A 826 4.56 2.00 4.95
N ILE A 827 4.85 0.82 4.40
CA ILE A 827 5.82 -0.21 4.80
C ILE A 827 7.24 -0.03 4.21
N ARG A 828 7.56 1.09 3.56
CA ARG A 828 8.89 1.36 2.97
C ARG A 828 9.71 2.29 3.87
N LEU A 829 11.03 2.10 3.88
CA LEU A 829 11.98 2.98 4.56
C LEU A 829 11.98 4.41 4.01
N THR A 830 11.55 4.59 2.77
CA THR A 830 11.41 5.87 2.06
C THR A 830 10.11 6.61 2.35
N TRP A 831 9.18 5.97 3.06
CA TRP A 831 7.89 6.57 3.43
C TRP A 831 7.98 7.39 4.73
N ARG A 832 7.19 8.46 4.77
CA ARG A 832 7.11 9.46 5.85
C ARG A 832 5.67 9.96 5.97
N ALA A 833 5.19 10.11 7.20
CA ALA A 833 3.90 10.73 7.49
C ALA A 833 4.01 11.82 8.56
N ASN A 834 2.92 12.54 8.80
CA ASN A 834 2.78 13.49 9.89
C ASN A 834 1.65 13.08 10.84
N ARG A 835 1.76 13.49 12.10
CA ARG A 835 0.79 13.23 13.17
C ARG A 835 0.65 14.45 14.06
N GLU A 836 -0.45 14.52 14.80
CA GLU A 836 -0.65 15.56 15.81
C GLU A 836 0.39 15.42 16.93
N LEU A 837 0.78 16.56 17.51
CA LEU A 837 1.82 16.63 18.54
C LEU A 837 1.54 15.74 19.76
N SER A 838 0.28 15.39 20.02
CA SER A 838 -0.20 14.64 21.19
C SER A 838 0.28 13.19 21.29
N GLY A 839 0.74 12.57 20.19
CA GLY A 839 1.04 11.14 20.15
C GLY A 839 -0.09 10.28 19.60
N GLY A 840 0.20 8.99 19.50
CA GLY A 840 -0.71 7.89 19.16
C GLY A 840 -0.27 6.62 19.88
N ASN A 841 -1.18 5.68 20.09
CA ASN A 841 -0.91 4.42 20.81
C ASN A 841 -0.03 3.42 20.03
N ASP A 842 0.48 3.84 18.88
CA ASP A 842 1.33 3.11 17.96
C ASP A 842 2.59 3.89 17.55
N ILE A 843 2.85 5.04 18.19
CA ILE A 843 3.99 5.91 17.92
C ILE A 843 4.93 5.90 19.13
N GLY A 844 6.13 5.35 18.95
CA GLY A 844 7.26 5.43 19.86
C GLY A 844 8.39 6.29 19.30
N PHE A 845 9.61 6.07 19.76
CA PHE A 845 10.78 6.85 19.32
C PHE A 845 12.12 6.18 19.68
N ARG A 846 13.20 6.74 19.13
CA ARG A 846 14.60 6.38 19.42
C ARG A 846 15.40 7.57 19.92
N LEU A 847 16.50 7.25 20.59
CA LEU A 847 17.51 8.23 21.00
C LEU A 847 18.59 8.34 19.93
N VAL A 848 18.95 9.57 19.53
CA VAL A 848 20.19 9.89 18.82
C VAL A 848 21.11 10.70 19.73
N ILE A 849 22.40 10.36 19.70
CA ILE A 849 23.47 11.09 20.39
C ILE A 849 24.51 11.48 19.33
N PRO A 850 24.71 12.78 19.05
CA PRO A 850 25.73 13.23 18.09
C PRO A 850 27.14 13.06 18.67
N ILE A 851 28.12 12.75 17.82
CA ILE A 851 29.52 12.73 18.22
C ILE A 851 30.07 14.16 18.19
N ASN A 852 30.33 14.73 19.37
CA ASN A 852 31.09 15.96 19.49
C ASN A 852 32.58 15.66 19.30
N LEU A 853 33.07 15.83 18.08
CA LEU A 853 34.51 15.95 17.83
C LEU A 853 34.97 17.29 18.43
N SER A 854 35.60 17.26 19.60
CA SER A 854 36.19 18.48 20.16
C SER A 854 37.33 18.96 19.25
N SER A 855 37.37 20.26 18.98
CA SER A 855 38.35 20.82 18.02
C SER A 855 39.80 20.76 18.51
N GLU A 856 40.04 20.38 19.77
CA GLU A 856 41.39 20.18 20.32
C GLU A 856 41.92 18.76 20.06
N GLU A 857 41.07 17.73 20.12
CA GLU A 857 41.47 16.33 19.86
C GLU A 857 41.85 16.11 18.39
N ALA A 858 41.14 16.75 17.46
CA ALA A 858 41.44 16.71 16.03
C ALA A 858 42.73 17.45 15.62
N LEU A 859 43.29 18.29 16.52
CA LEU A 859 44.56 18.99 16.28
C LEU A 859 45.77 18.27 16.89
N GLN A 860 45.60 17.54 17.99
CA GLN A 860 46.71 16.79 18.60
C GLN A 860 47.13 15.55 17.77
N SER A 861 46.23 14.97 16.98
CA SER A 861 46.57 13.86 16.07
C SER A 861 47.19 14.28 14.74
N ALA A 862 47.48 15.58 14.54
CA ALA A 862 48.00 16.13 13.28
C ALA A 862 49.46 16.60 13.35
N ASP A 863 50.10 16.56 14.53
CA ASP A 863 51.48 17.02 14.78
C ASP A 863 52.48 15.87 15.07
N GLU A 864 52.08 14.58 14.97
CA GLU A 864 52.97 13.41 15.19
C GLU A 864 53.10 12.40 14.01
N ASP A 865 52.58 12.69 12.80
CA ASP A 865 52.78 11.88 11.57
C ASP A 865 53.27 12.73 10.36
#